data_AF-A0A949W5P3-F1
#
_entry.id   AF-A0A949W5P3-F1
#
_cell.length_a   1.000
_cell.length_b   1.000
_cell.length_c   1.000
_cell.angle_alpha   90.00
_cell.angle_beta   90.00
_cell.angle_gamma   90.00
#
_symmetry.space_group_name_H-M   'P 1'
#
loop_
_entity.id
_entity.type
_entity.pdbx_description
1 polymer ?
#
loop_
_entity_poly.entity_id
_entity_poly.type
_entity_poly.pdbx_seq_one_letter_code
_entity_poly.pdbx_strand_id
1 'polypeptide(L)'
;MSGFAIDGLISNLNTTEIIEALLFSQRAPAVRLENRRTATTNKLSAVQGLSGNVLAVRVAAEGLGNADTFRGRSANSTNSNIVAVSASSAAEPGAFTLSVQQLATALQISSDPNNTFTSQTTALGLEGAIRVNNSTVNIRSTDTLRDIASRISNAGAGVSANVLEVSQGQFRLSIRSLSTGADGFTLVNAGSSNILESLHLAQAGSESIANSITAGAASSRFSSRTQALQGLLGLQSNVPSGSISIANGAGSINVNVDFSTQSLNDIAAEINSAALTAGSSITASAVEVETGSFRLEINSGDGSTPVLTDANNVLEALGVLETSFTQVDQSGQNSLFKVNGIDIIRSSNTVTDVISGVTMTLLSDDTPDAISTITVQSDSKSAVDAVKAFVSAYNATKTFAQQNASYNAETQRAGILLGDSAILSVESSLSGLLSRSVSTLPSTLLSNLNNGGGVASGSIQITDRSGNTATIDLSSADNLQEVMDLINLDSSIEVEAAVNRSGTGINIRDTSGGSGSLAIAEMGGGTTAADLGILGTTGSSLLEGSAIGTSEFLSLGQIGITVNTNGTLSFNEAEFRRVFAAKPDAIQAFFTQKGGFSDQAEKTIDQLTGSISGSLTIRAKSLQDTINSYTKTITGIEERAKIAEERLRRQFSALEKSLSQMQQQSDYLAGQINQWVANSR
;
A
#
# COMPACT_ATOMS: atom_id res chain seq x y z
N MET A 1 56.57 -12.30 21.36
CA MET A 1 57.44 -12.46 22.55
C MET A 1 57.92 -11.08 22.94
N SER A 2 57.29 -10.50 23.97
CA SER A 2 57.61 -9.21 24.55
C SER A 2 58.88 -9.37 25.39
N GLY A 3 60.03 -9.11 24.78
CA GLY A 3 61.27 -8.96 25.53
C GLY A 3 61.17 -7.71 26.39
N PHE A 4 61.18 -7.87 27.70
CA PHE A 4 61.41 -6.78 28.64
C PHE A 4 62.77 -6.15 28.28
N ALA A 5 62.74 -5.03 27.54
CA ALA A 5 63.90 -4.17 27.38
C ALA A 5 64.14 -3.52 28.75
N ILE A 6 65.22 -3.91 29.40
CA ILE A 6 65.60 -3.39 30.71
C ILE A 6 66.18 -1.99 30.47
N ASP A 7 65.35 -0.97 30.69
CA ASP A 7 65.63 0.45 30.43
C ASP A 7 66.78 0.96 31.33
N GLY A 8 67.83 1.53 30.74
CA GLY A 8 68.71 2.50 31.42
C GLY A 8 69.63 1.97 32.53
N LEU A 9 69.82 0.67 32.71
CA LEU A 9 70.58 0.10 33.84
C LEU A 9 72.03 0.61 33.99
N ILE A 10 72.69 0.98 32.88
CA ILE A 10 74.11 1.39 32.88
C ILE A 10 74.26 2.91 32.69
N SER A 11 73.32 3.56 32.01
CA SER A 11 73.38 4.98 31.66
C SER A 11 72.56 5.89 32.58
N ASN A 12 71.66 5.32 33.40
CA ASN A 12 70.61 6.04 34.13
C ASN A 12 69.70 6.92 33.24
N LEU A 13 69.62 6.66 31.93
CA LEU A 13 68.75 7.38 31.00
C LEU A 13 67.41 6.67 30.84
N ASN A 14 66.29 7.40 30.95
CA ASN A 14 64.96 6.91 30.61
C ASN A 14 64.80 6.97 29.08
N THR A 15 65.23 5.91 28.40
CA THR A 15 65.26 5.89 26.93
C THR A 15 63.85 5.86 26.35
N THR A 16 62.88 5.31 27.08
CA THR A 16 61.47 5.28 26.70
C THR A 16 60.90 6.70 26.56
N GLU A 17 61.08 7.56 27.57
CA GLU A 17 60.61 8.96 27.52
C GLU A 17 61.28 9.78 26.41
N ILE A 18 62.58 9.55 26.17
CA ILE A 18 63.31 10.25 25.10
C ILE A 18 62.79 9.83 23.72
N ILE A 19 62.54 8.54 23.51
CA ILE A 19 61.96 8.03 22.27
C ILE A 19 60.55 8.61 22.07
N GLU A 20 59.72 8.63 23.11
CA GLU A 20 58.38 9.21 23.05
C GLU A 20 58.40 10.72 22.73
N ALA A 21 59.29 11.50 23.36
CA ALA A 21 59.46 12.92 23.08
C ALA A 21 59.91 13.20 21.63
N LEU A 22 60.82 12.37 21.09
CA LEU A 22 61.26 12.47 19.70
C LEU A 22 60.15 12.09 18.71
N LEU A 23 59.34 11.09 19.05
CA LEU A 23 58.20 10.66 18.23
C LEU A 23 57.03 11.66 18.27
N PHE A 24 56.85 12.39 19.36
CA PHE A 24 55.81 13.42 19.48
C PHE A 24 55.92 14.47 18.36
N SER A 25 57.13 14.98 18.11
CA SER A 25 57.38 15.92 17.00
C SER A 25 57.07 15.31 15.63
N GLN A 26 57.38 14.02 15.44
CA GLN A 26 57.08 13.31 14.19
C GLN A 26 55.58 13.05 13.99
N ARG A 27 54.79 12.92 15.07
CA ARG A 27 53.33 12.69 15.02
C ARG A 27 52.50 13.98 15.02
N ALA A 28 53.05 15.13 15.40
CA ALA A 28 52.33 16.41 15.43
C ALA A 28 51.62 16.78 14.10
N PRO A 29 52.18 16.53 12.90
CA PRO A 29 51.46 16.74 11.64
C PRO A 29 50.22 15.84 11.47
N ALA A 30 50.27 14.59 11.96
CA ALA A 30 49.14 13.67 11.92
C ALA A 30 47.99 14.18 12.79
N VAL A 31 48.27 14.67 14.00
CA VAL A 31 47.25 15.26 14.90
C VAL A 31 46.55 16.46 14.25
N ARG A 32 47.29 17.35 13.57
CA ARG A 32 46.65 18.48 12.85
C ARG A 32 45.77 18.00 11.70
N LEU A 33 46.20 16.99 10.95
CA LEU A 33 45.40 16.41 9.88
C LEU A 33 44.17 15.68 10.42
N GLU A 34 44.29 15.05 11.60
CA GLU A 34 43.18 14.39 12.28
C GLU A 34 42.09 15.37 12.69
N ASN A 35 42.49 16.53 13.24
CA ASN A 35 41.57 17.62 13.53
C ASN A 35 40.88 18.15 12.25
N ARG A 36 41.62 18.28 11.14
CA ARG A 36 41.06 18.69 9.84
C ARG A 36 40.13 17.63 9.26
N ARG A 37 40.46 16.35 9.43
CA ARG A 37 39.63 15.21 9.02
C ARG A 37 38.31 15.24 9.77
N THR A 38 38.35 15.31 11.09
CA THR A 38 37.16 15.41 11.95
C THR A 38 36.26 16.60 11.56
N ALA A 39 36.85 17.79 11.35
CA ALA A 39 36.10 18.95 10.88
C ALA A 39 35.46 18.73 9.49
N THR A 40 36.15 18.05 8.58
CA THR A 40 35.64 17.73 7.24
C THR A 40 34.55 16.65 7.28
N THR A 41 34.68 15.65 8.16
CA THR A 41 33.64 14.64 8.43
C THR A 41 32.37 15.29 8.95
N ASN A 42 32.47 16.22 9.91
CA ASN A 42 31.29 16.92 10.41
C ASN A 42 30.62 17.78 9.32
N LYS A 43 31.40 18.41 8.42
CA LYS A 43 30.87 19.11 7.23
C LYS A 43 30.16 18.15 6.28
N LEU A 44 30.73 16.97 6.03
CA LEU A 44 30.11 15.94 5.20
C LEU A 44 28.76 15.51 5.78
N SER A 45 28.69 15.25 7.09
CA SER A 45 27.43 14.92 7.78
C SER A 45 26.40 16.05 7.67
N ALA A 46 26.83 17.32 7.78
CA ALA A 46 25.94 18.46 7.61
C ALA A 46 25.41 18.59 6.16
N VAL A 47 26.25 18.37 5.15
CA VAL A 47 25.83 18.35 3.73
C VAL A 47 24.88 17.18 3.47
N GLN A 48 25.16 15.99 4.01
CA GLN A 48 24.26 14.83 3.90
C GLN A 48 22.92 15.08 4.60
N GLY A 49 22.91 15.73 5.76
CA GLY A 49 21.70 16.17 6.44
C GLY A 49 20.90 17.19 5.63
N LEU A 50 21.59 18.13 4.96
CA LEU A 50 20.94 19.07 4.03
C LEU A 50 20.32 18.32 2.85
N SER A 51 21.02 17.36 2.24
CA SER A 51 20.47 16.50 1.18
C SER A 51 19.24 15.74 1.65
N GLY A 52 19.23 15.19 2.86
CA GLY A 52 18.06 14.52 3.44
C GLY A 52 16.85 15.44 3.57
N ASN A 53 17.06 16.68 4.01
CA ASN A 53 15.99 17.69 4.09
C ASN A 53 15.46 18.08 2.71
N VAL A 54 16.34 18.30 1.73
CA VAL A 54 15.96 18.60 0.34
C VAL A 54 15.19 17.43 -0.30
N LEU A 55 15.56 16.19 -0.01
CA LEU A 55 14.81 15.01 -0.44
C LEU A 55 13.42 14.92 0.23
N ALA A 56 13.28 15.36 1.48
CA ALA A 56 11.96 15.45 2.11
C ALA A 56 11.05 16.48 1.41
N VAL A 57 11.61 17.59 0.90
CA VAL A 57 10.85 18.54 0.06
C VAL A 57 10.39 17.87 -1.23
N ARG A 58 11.22 17.01 -1.84
CA ARG A 58 10.85 16.25 -3.04
C ARG A 58 9.64 15.36 -2.77
N VAL A 59 9.71 14.52 -1.74
CA VAL A 59 8.61 13.61 -1.37
C VAL A 59 7.31 14.39 -1.12
N ALA A 60 7.40 15.53 -0.44
CA ALA A 60 6.23 16.36 -0.21
C ALA A 60 5.68 17.01 -1.50
N ALA A 61 6.55 17.40 -2.44
CA ALA A 61 6.15 17.90 -3.75
C ALA A 61 5.55 16.81 -4.66
N GLU A 62 6.08 15.58 -4.60
CA GLU A 62 5.51 14.40 -5.28
C GLU A 62 4.09 14.09 -4.76
N GLY A 63 3.85 14.21 -3.45
CA GLY A 63 2.51 14.08 -2.87
C GLY A 63 1.52 15.11 -3.43
N LEU A 64 1.99 16.35 -3.66
CA LEU A 64 1.22 17.38 -4.36
C LEU A 64 1.07 17.10 -5.86
N GLY A 65 1.93 16.27 -6.46
CA GLY A 65 1.83 15.87 -7.86
C GLY A 65 0.79 14.78 -8.12
N ASN A 66 0.22 14.18 -7.07
CA ASN A 66 -0.81 13.15 -7.20
C ASN A 66 -2.21 13.77 -7.35
N ALA A 67 -2.91 13.48 -8.45
CA ALA A 67 -4.25 13.94 -8.72
C ALA A 67 -5.29 13.52 -7.66
N ASP A 68 -5.17 12.31 -7.10
CA ASP A 68 -6.13 11.80 -6.10
C ASP A 68 -6.07 12.59 -4.79
N THR A 69 -4.95 13.27 -4.51
CA THR A 69 -4.82 14.22 -3.40
C THR A 69 -5.89 15.33 -3.44
N PHE A 70 -6.33 15.71 -4.64
CA PHE A 70 -7.29 16.80 -4.87
C PHE A 70 -8.70 16.30 -5.19
N ARG A 71 -8.92 14.99 -5.26
CA ARG A 71 -10.23 14.39 -5.58
C ARG A 71 -10.94 13.81 -4.35
N GLY A 72 -10.60 14.32 -3.17
CA GLY A 72 -11.22 13.93 -1.92
C GLY A 72 -12.74 14.18 -1.92
N ARG A 73 -13.50 13.23 -1.40
CA ARG A 73 -14.94 13.34 -1.19
C ARG A 73 -15.26 13.08 0.28
N SER A 74 -16.27 13.77 0.78
CA SER A 74 -16.87 13.47 2.08
C SER A 74 -18.34 13.16 1.90
N ALA A 75 -18.85 12.21 2.67
CA ALA A 75 -20.29 11.99 2.83
C ALA A 75 -20.66 12.33 4.28
N ASN A 76 -21.79 13.02 4.46
CA ASN A 76 -22.34 13.33 5.77
C ASN A 76 -23.80 12.89 5.84
N SER A 77 -24.22 12.36 6.98
CA SER A 77 -25.60 11.98 7.26
C SER A 77 -26.23 13.02 8.20
N THR A 78 -27.47 13.45 7.94
CA THR A 78 -28.19 14.33 8.89
C THR A 78 -28.54 13.61 10.19
N ASN A 79 -28.55 12.27 10.20
CA ASN A 79 -28.72 11.45 11.40
C ASN A 79 -27.67 10.33 11.47
N SER A 80 -26.58 10.60 12.17
CA SER A 80 -25.45 9.66 12.34
C SER A 80 -25.76 8.48 13.27
N ASN A 81 -26.89 8.49 13.98
CA ASN A 81 -27.32 7.35 14.80
C ASN A 81 -28.04 6.27 13.96
N ILE A 82 -28.60 6.66 12.82
CA ILE A 82 -29.26 5.73 11.87
C ILE A 82 -28.24 5.16 10.88
N VAL A 83 -27.39 6.02 10.33
CA VAL A 83 -26.41 5.62 9.32
C VAL A 83 -25.10 6.37 9.47
N ALA A 84 -24.00 5.63 9.48
CA ALA A 84 -22.66 6.17 9.24
C ALA A 84 -22.34 6.07 7.75
N VAL A 85 -21.73 7.12 7.18
CA VAL A 85 -21.43 7.19 5.75
C VAL A 85 -19.99 7.59 5.51
N SER A 86 -19.40 7.06 4.45
CA SER A 86 -18.12 7.51 3.92
C SER A 86 -18.17 7.54 2.38
N ALA A 87 -17.31 8.36 1.78
CA ALA A 87 -17.21 8.50 0.33
C ALA A 87 -15.77 8.26 -0.12
N SER A 88 -15.63 7.60 -1.28
CA SER A 88 -14.38 7.50 -2.03
C SER A 88 -14.30 8.62 -3.07
N SER A 89 -13.15 8.76 -3.73
CA SER A 89 -12.95 9.72 -4.83
C SER A 89 -13.86 9.49 -6.04
N ALA A 90 -14.44 8.28 -6.16
CA ALA A 90 -15.40 7.93 -7.20
C ALA A 90 -16.84 8.39 -6.90
N ALA A 91 -17.10 8.88 -5.69
CA ALA A 91 -18.42 9.40 -5.34
C ALA A 91 -18.66 10.73 -6.03
N GLU A 92 -19.83 10.88 -6.66
CA GLU A 92 -20.27 12.14 -7.23
C GLU A 92 -20.99 12.98 -6.17
N PRO A 93 -20.80 14.32 -6.17
CA PRO A 93 -21.45 15.19 -5.20
C PRO A 93 -22.96 15.23 -5.47
N GLY A 94 -23.73 15.18 -4.39
CA GLY A 94 -25.18 15.04 -4.46
C GLY A 94 -25.79 14.75 -3.10
N ALA A 95 -27.12 14.78 -3.04
CA ALA A 95 -27.89 14.46 -1.84
C ALA A 95 -28.81 13.26 -2.11
N PHE A 96 -28.87 12.34 -1.15
CA PHE A 96 -29.68 11.13 -1.21
C PHE A 96 -30.50 11.00 0.07
N THR A 97 -31.77 10.63 -0.02
CA THR A 97 -32.58 10.33 1.17
C THR A 97 -32.46 8.85 1.52
N LEU A 98 -32.32 8.55 2.82
CA LEU A 98 -32.24 7.21 3.38
C LEU A 98 -33.29 7.05 4.48
N SER A 99 -34.00 5.93 4.48
CA SER A 99 -34.82 5.45 5.60
C SER A 99 -34.58 3.96 5.81
N VAL A 100 -34.29 3.54 7.05
CA VAL A 100 -33.95 2.14 7.38
C VAL A 100 -35.15 1.50 8.05
N GLN A 101 -35.70 0.44 7.45
CA GLN A 101 -36.90 -0.23 7.97
C GLN A 101 -36.55 -1.46 8.82
N GLN A 102 -35.45 -2.13 8.47
CA GLN A 102 -35.00 -3.34 9.15
C GLN A 102 -33.48 -3.49 9.01
N LEU A 103 -32.80 -3.89 10.07
CA LEU A 103 -31.39 -4.26 10.03
C LEU A 103 -31.22 -5.74 9.69
N ALA A 104 -30.11 -6.07 9.02
CA ALA A 104 -29.70 -7.44 8.82
C ALA A 104 -29.29 -8.07 10.16
N THR A 105 -29.76 -9.27 10.46
CA THR A 105 -29.40 -10.06 11.63
C THR A 105 -28.75 -11.37 11.22
N ALA A 106 -27.90 -11.92 12.08
CA ALA A 106 -27.24 -13.21 11.86
C ALA A 106 -28.04 -14.33 12.51
N LEU A 107 -28.16 -15.47 11.83
CA LEU A 107 -28.80 -16.66 12.39
C LEU A 107 -28.03 -17.15 13.63
N GLN A 108 -28.75 -17.41 14.70
CA GLN A 108 -28.24 -18.02 15.93
C GLN A 108 -29.18 -19.14 16.39
N ILE A 109 -28.61 -20.31 16.63
CA ILE A 109 -29.30 -21.49 17.17
C ILE A 109 -28.63 -21.97 18.44
N SER A 110 -29.33 -22.80 19.20
CA SER A 110 -28.73 -23.50 20.34
C SER A 110 -29.36 -24.86 20.60
N SER A 111 -28.65 -25.71 21.35
CA SER A 111 -29.14 -27.02 21.78
C SER A 111 -30.38 -26.86 22.66
N ASP A 112 -31.34 -27.77 22.65
CA ASP A 112 -32.62 -27.72 23.41
C ASP A 112 -32.50 -27.06 24.81
N PRO A 113 -33.28 -26.02 25.14
CA PRO A 113 -33.28 -25.41 26.47
C PRO A 113 -33.78 -26.35 27.59
N ASN A 114 -34.56 -27.37 27.27
CA ASN A 114 -35.12 -28.33 28.22
C ASN A 114 -34.27 -29.59 28.39
N ASN A 115 -33.22 -29.76 27.58
CA ASN A 115 -32.33 -30.92 27.61
C ASN A 115 -30.85 -30.46 27.55
N THR A 116 -30.34 -29.99 28.69
CA THR A 116 -28.98 -29.44 28.82
C THR A 116 -27.93 -30.51 29.12
N PHE A 117 -26.68 -30.26 28.73
CA PHE A 117 -25.54 -31.09 29.12
C PHE A 117 -25.13 -30.80 30.57
N THR A 118 -24.64 -31.83 31.28
CA THR A 118 -24.20 -31.70 32.69
C THR A 118 -22.70 -31.42 32.82
N SER A 119 -21.95 -31.47 31.73
CA SER A 119 -20.51 -31.19 31.68
C SER A 119 -20.10 -30.70 30.30
N GLN A 120 -19.15 -29.76 30.27
CA GLN A 120 -18.52 -29.27 29.04
C GLN A 120 -17.16 -29.92 28.75
N THR A 121 -16.60 -30.68 29.69
CA THR A 121 -15.24 -31.28 29.62
C THR A 121 -15.24 -32.80 29.71
N THR A 122 -16.39 -33.43 29.88
CA THR A 122 -16.52 -34.89 29.84
C THR A 122 -16.76 -35.31 28.39
N ALA A 123 -16.06 -36.35 27.95
CA ALA A 123 -16.26 -36.90 26.60
C ALA A 123 -17.72 -37.35 26.43
N LEU A 124 -18.33 -36.98 25.31
CA LEU A 124 -19.74 -37.28 25.03
C LEU A 124 -19.95 -38.70 24.48
N GLY A 125 -18.87 -39.38 24.05
CA GLY A 125 -18.96 -40.72 23.46
C GLY A 125 -19.57 -40.75 22.06
N LEU A 126 -19.76 -39.58 21.43
CA LEU A 126 -20.32 -39.45 20.08
C LEU A 126 -19.24 -39.67 19.02
N GLU A 127 -19.55 -40.40 17.96
CA GLU A 127 -18.63 -40.57 16.83
C GLU A 127 -19.39 -40.40 15.52
N GLY A 128 -18.83 -39.62 14.59
CA GLY A 128 -19.42 -39.40 13.27
C GLY A 128 -19.02 -38.07 12.67
N ALA A 129 -19.86 -37.51 11.82
CA ALA A 129 -19.60 -36.22 11.20
C ALA A 129 -20.89 -35.41 11.04
N ILE A 130 -20.73 -34.09 11.08
CA ILE A 130 -21.74 -33.11 10.71
C ILE A 130 -21.18 -32.21 9.62
N ARG A 131 -22.05 -31.55 8.85
CA ARG A 131 -21.67 -30.51 7.92
C ARG A 131 -22.27 -29.19 8.31
N VAL A 132 -21.45 -28.15 8.29
CA VAL A 132 -21.84 -26.76 8.47
C VAL A 132 -21.54 -26.04 7.16
N ASN A 133 -22.56 -25.54 6.47
CA ASN A 133 -22.41 -25.07 5.09
C ASN A 133 -21.69 -26.12 4.24
N ASN A 134 -20.54 -25.77 3.66
CA ASN A 134 -19.73 -26.66 2.82
C ASN A 134 -18.59 -27.38 3.56
N SER A 135 -18.45 -27.17 4.87
CA SER A 135 -17.36 -27.77 5.67
C SER A 135 -17.84 -28.95 6.49
N THR A 136 -17.06 -30.03 6.50
CA THR A 136 -17.31 -31.21 7.31
C THR A 136 -16.56 -31.14 8.64
N VAL A 137 -17.26 -31.42 9.72
CA VAL A 137 -16.74 -31.51 11.08
C VAL A 137 -16.82 -32.96 11.54
N ASN A 138 -15.66 -33.62 11.59
CA ASN A 138 -15.55 -34.98 12.10
C ASN A 138 -15.47 -34.95 13.65
N ILE A 139 -16.36 -35.70 14.30
CA ILE A 139 -16.53 -35.79 15.77
C ILE A 139 -16.06 -37.18 16.24
N ARG A 140 -15.30 -37.19 17.32
CA ARG A 140 -14.66 -38.38 17.88
C ARG A 140 -15.29 -38.74 19.21
N SER A 141 -15.29 -40.03 19.56
CA SER A 141 -15.85 -40.52 20.83
C SER A 141 -15.21 -39.89 22.08
N THR A 142 -13.98 -39.39 21.96
CA THR A 142 -13.25 -38.67 23.01
C THR A 142 -13.60 -37.19 23.10
N ASP A 143 -14.28 -36.63 22.10
CA ASP A 143 -14.57 -35.19 22.06
C ASP A 143 -15.58 -34.82 23.15
N THR A 144 -15.27 -33.72 23.83
CA THR A 144 -16.15 -33.05 24.79
C THR A 144 -17.06 -32.05 24.07
N LEU A 145 -18.10 -31.53 24.75
CA LEU A 145 -18.93 -30.46 24.19
C LEU A 145 -18.09 -29.23 23.78
N ARG A 146 -17.04 -28.92 24.56
CA ARG A 146 -16.09 -27.85 24.25
C ARG A 146 -15.25 -28.16 23.01
N ASP A 147 -14.80 -29.40 22.84
CA ASP A 147 -14.04 -29.78 21.64
C ASP A 147 -14.90 -29.69 20.39
N ILE A 148 -16.16 -30.13 20.45
CA ILE A 148 -17.11 -30.03 19.33
C ILE A 148 -17.36 -28.56 18.96
N ALA A 149 -17.62 -27.68 19.94
CA ALA A 149 -17.79 -26.24 19.70
C ALA A 149 -16.53 -25.62 19.05
N SER A 150 -15.35 -26.01 19.54
CA SER A 150 -14.07 -25.57 18.97
C SER A 150 -13.89 -26.06 17.53
N ARG A 151 -14.20 -27.33 17.25
CA ARG A 151 -14.11 -27.88 15.88
C ARG A 151 -15.05 -27.19 14.92
N ILE A 152 -16.29 -26.90 15.32
CA ILE A 152 -17.27 -26.17 14.50
C ILE A 152 -16.75 -24.76 14.18
N SER A 153 -16.28 -24.02 15.19
CA SER A 153 -15.72 -22.67 14.99
C SER A 153 -14.49 -22.65 14.08
N ASN A 154 -13.66 -23.70 14.15
CA ASN A 154 -12.42 -23.82 13.39
C ASN A 154 -12.59 -24.51 12.03
N ALA A 155 -13.81 -24.91 11.64
CA ALA A 155 -14.08 -25.58 10.37
C ALA A 155 -14.00 -24.67 9.14
N GLY A 156 -13.82 -23.35 9.35
CA GLY A 156 -13.86 -22.36 8.27
C GLY A 156 -15.24 -22.20 7.62
N ALA A 157 -16.30 -22.63 8.30
CA ALA A 157 -17.66 -22.72 7.76
C ALA A 157 -18.45 -21.40 7.80
N GLY A 158 -17.84 -20.29 8.26
CA GLY A 158 -18.54 -19.01 8.42
C GLY A 158 -19.43 -18.93 9.66
N VAL A 159 -19.21 -19.78 10.67
CA VAL A 159 -19.94 -19.77 11.94
C VAL A 159 -19.00 -19.70 13.15
N SER A 160 -19.52 -19.28 14.30
CA SER A 160 -18.89 -19.44 15.61
C SER A 160 -19.78 -20.30 16.49
N ALA A 161 -19.19 -21.25 17.20
CA ALA A 161 -19.86 -22.11 18.16
C ALA A 161 -19.25 -21.96 19.56
N ASN A 162 -20.10 -21.85 20.57
CA ASN A 162 -19.73 -21.62 21.96
C ASN A 162 -20.53 -22.53 22.91
N VAL A 163 -19.93 -22.86 24.04
CA VAL A 163 -20.64 -23.54 25.13
C VAL A 163 -21.05 -22.51 26.18
N LEU A 164 -22.34 -22.43 26.47
CA LEU A 164 -22.93 -21.52 27.44
C LEU A 164 -23.33 -22.29 28.69
N GLU A 165 -22.88 -21.85 29.86
CA GLU A 165 -23.44 -22.29 31.14
C GLU A 165 -24.68 -21.46 31.44
N VAL A 166 -25.86 -22.07 31.32
CA VAL A 166 -27.16 -21.36 31.46
C VAL A 166 -27.69 -21.40 32.90
N SER A 167 -27.18 -22.33 33.70
CA SER A 167 -27.41 -22.48 35.14
C SER A 167 -26.29 -23.36 35.70
N GLN A 168 -26.12 -23.38 37.02
CA GLN A 168 -25.01 -24.11 37.65
C GLN A 168 -24.97 -25.57 37.19
N GLY A 169 -23.91 -25.95 36.46
CA GLY A 169 -23.72 -27.31 35.95
C GLY A 169 -24.63 -27.70 34.77
N GLN A 170 -25.31 -26.74 34.12
CA GLN A 170 -26.13 -26.94 32.93
C GLN A 170 -25.57 -26.16 31.75
N PHE A 171 -25.19 -26.88 30.69
CA PHE A 171 -24.51 -26.33 29.53
C PHE A 171 -25.34 -26.51 28.25
N ARG A 172 -25.25 -25.53 27.34
CA ARG A 172 -25.86 -25.57 26.00
C ARG A 172 -24.81 -25.22 24.95
N LEU A 173 -24.89 -25.86 23.80
CA LEU A 173 -24.11 -25.49 22.62
C LEU A 173 -24.88 -24.42 21.84
N SER A 174 -24.27 -23.28 21.55
CA SER A 174 -24.84 -22.24 20.71
C SER A 174 -23.97 -22.03 19.47
N ILE A 175 -24.60 -21.91 18.31
CA ILE A 175 -23.93 -21.70 17.02
C ILE A 175 -24.53 -20.46 16.37
N ARG A 176 -23.68 -19.54 15.92
CA ARG A 176 -24.07 -18.26 15.31
C ARG A 176 -23.34 -18.06 13.99
N SER A 177 -24.04 -17.56 12.98
CA SER A 177 -23.41 -17.12 11.73
C SER A 177 -22.48 -15.92 11.97
N LEU A 178 -21.33 -15.91 11.29
CA LEU A 178 -20.44 -14.74 11.27
C LEU A 178 -20.94 -13.65 10.32
N SER A 179 -21.85 -13.99 9.41
CA SER A 179 -22.48 -13.05 8.48
C SER A 179 -23.94 -12.83 8.85
N THR A 180 -24.44 -11.62 8.64
CA THR A 180 -25.87 -11.33 8.68
C THR A 180 -26.54 -11.76 7.37
N GLY A 181 -27.87 -11.79 7.36
CA GLY A 181 -28.66 -12.09 6.17
C GLY A 181 -29.64 -13.24 6.39
N ALA A 182 -30.63 -13.34 5.50
CA ALA A 182 -31.69 -14.34 5.56
C ALA A 182 -31.17 -15.79 5.41
N ASP A 183 -30.10 -15.98 4.63
CA ASP A 183 -29.58 -17.32 4.30
C ASP A 183 -28.96 -18.06 5.51
N GLY A 184 -28.43 -17.32 6.49
CA GLY A 184 -27.85 -17.90 7.71
C GLY A 184 -26.73 -18.91 7.43
N PHE A 185 -26.87 -20.13 7.94
CA PHE A 185 -25.99 -21.27 7.64
C PHE A 185 -26.82 -22.57 7.62
N THR A 186 -26.36 -23.57 6.87
CA THR A 186 -26.92 -24.92 6.91
C THR A 186 -26.16 -25.80 7.90
N LEU A 187 -26.86 -26.74 8.53
CA LEU A 187 -26.28 -27.68 9.48
C LEU A 187 -27.00 -29.02 9.35
N VAL A 188 -26.27 -30.05 8.90
CA VAL A 188 -26.83 -31.39 8.62
C VAL A 188 -25.92 -32.49 9.17
N ASN A 189 -26.49 -33.67 9.46
CA ASN A 189 -25.70 -34.87 9.72
C ASN A 189 -24.96 -35.28 8.43
N ALA A 190 -23.67 -35.64 8.57
CA ALA A 190 -22.82 -36.04 7.46
C ALA A 190 -22.29 -37.47 7.58
N GLY A 191 -22.48 -38.10 8.75
CA GLY A 191 -22.22 -39.52 8.99
C GLY A 191 -23.52 -40.31 9.23
N SER A 192 -23.41 -41.63 9.33
CA SER A 192 -24.53 -42.54 9.60
C SER A 192 -25.17 -42.40 10.99
N SER A 193 -24.61 -41.55 11.85
CA SER A 193 -25.10 -41.27 13.20
C SER A 193 -25.85 -39.94 13.26
N ASN A 194 -26.90 -39.89 14.06
CA ASN A 194 -27.76 -38.71 14.29
C ASN A 194 -27.12 -37.78 15.33
N ILE A 195 -26.00 -37.17 14.92
CA ILE A 195 -25.16 -36.36 15.81
C ILE A 195 -25.87 -35.06 16.19
N LEU A 196 -26.58 -34.41 15.27
CA LEU A 196 -27.28 -33.16 15.55
C LEU A 196 -28.42 -33.36 16.56
N GLU A 197 -29.14 -34.46 16.47
CA GLU A 197 -30.16 -34.88 17.42
C GLU A 197 -29.52 -35.21 18.78
N SER A 198 -28.39 -35.91 18.78
CA SER A 198 -27.63 -36.23 20.00
C SER A 198 -27.03 -34.98 20.67
N LEU A 199 -26.76 -33.94 19.89
CA LEU A 199 -26.36 -32.62 20.37
C LEU A 199 -27.55 -31.72 20.74
N HIS A 200 -28.77 -32.24 20.58
CA HIS A 200 -30.05 -31.55 20.78
C HIS A 200 -30.22 -30.29 19.91
N LEU A 201 -29.56 -30.23 18.76
CA LEU A 201 -29.61 -29.12 17.81
C LEU A 201 -30.65 -29.30 16.69
N ALA A 202 -31.03 -30.54 16.39
CA ALA A 202 -32.02 -30.88 15.36
C ALA A 202 -33.21 -31.67 15.93
N GLN A 203 -34.38 -31.45 15.34
CA GLN A 203 -35.62 -32.14 15.70
C GLN A 203 -35.76 -33.43 14.88
N ALA A 204 -35.69 -34.59 15.54
CA ALA A 204 -35.88 -35.88 14.88
C ALA A 204 -37.23 -35.98 14.15
N GLY A 205 -37.24 -36.51 12.92
CA GLY A 205 -38.47 -36.69 12.14
C GLY A 205 -39.02 -35.41 11.49
N SER A 206 -38.21 -34.35 11.42
CA SER A 206 -38.57 -33.07 10.78
C SER A 206 -37.89 -32.88 9.42
N GLU A 207 -37.49 -33.99 8.77
CA GLU A 207 -36.76 -33.95 7.52
C GLU A 207 -37.63 -33.35 6.40
N SER A 208 -37.06 -32.41 5.66
CA SER A 208 -37.70 -31.79 4.51
C SER A 208 -36.70 -31.59 3.37
N ILE A 209 -37.18 -31.36 2.15
CA ILE A 209 -36.31 -31.18 0.99
C ILE A 209 -35.60 -29.82 1.09
N ALA A 210 -34.28 -29.84 1.25
CA ALA A 210 -33.45 -28.66 1.40
C ALA A 210 -33.33 -27.84 0.09
N ASN A 211 -33.20 -28.54 -1.04
CA ASN A 211 -33.04 -27.93 -2.35
C ASN A 211 -34.13 -28.44 -3.30
N SER A 212 -35.31 -27.81 -3.26
CA SER A 212 -36.41 -28.18 -4.15
C SER A 212 -36.14 -27.73 -5.60
N ILE A 213 -36.53 -28.57 -6.56
CA ILE A 213 -36.60 -28.24 -7.99
C ILE A 213 -38.01 -28.59 -8.50
N THR A 214 -38.36 -28.14 -9.71
CA THR A 214 -39.65 -28.47 -10.31
C THR A 214 -39.87 -29.98 -10.34
N ALA A 215 -40.87 -30.47 -9.60
CA ALA A 215 -41.19 -31.88 -9.46
C ALA A 215 -40.00 -32.75 -9.00
N GLY A 216 -39.15 -32.23 -8.11
CA GLY A 216 -37.94 -32.93 -7.70
C GLY A 216 -37.21 -32.34 -6.51
N ALA A 217 -36.06 -32.93 -6.22
CA ALA A 217 -35.10 -32.48 -5.23
C ALA A 217 -33.68 -32.47 -5.81
N ALA A 218 -32.80 -31.66 -5.25
CA ALA A 218 -31.40 -31.62 -5.61
C ALA A 218 -30.50 -31.77 -4.38
N SER A 219 -29.27 -32.23 -4.58
CA SER A 219 -28.24 -32.23 -3.55
C SER A 219 -27.60 -30.84 -3.40
N SER A 220 -26.74 -30.71 -2.38
CA SER A 220 -25.71 -29.67 -2.34
C SER A 220 -24.80 -29.71 -3.57
N ARG A 221 -23.99 -28.65 -3.74
CA ARG A 221 -22.97 -28.57 -4.80
C ARG A 221 -21.68 -29.29 -4.39
N PHE A 222 -21.03 -29.90 -5.37
CA PHE A 222 -19.87 -30.75 -5.23
C PHE A 222 -18.83 -30.43 -6.30
N SER A 223 -17.53 -30.51 -5.98
CA SER A 223 -16.46 -30.21 -6.95
C SER A 223 -16.18 -31.33 -7.96
N SER A 224 -16.82 -32.49 -7.81
CA SER A 224 -16.70 -33.62 -8.72
C SER A 224 -17.97 -34.45 -8.73
N ARG A 225 -18.32 -35.00 -9.90
CA ARG A 225 -19.39 -36.00 -10.06
C ARG A 225 -18.89 -37.43 -10.23
N THR A 226 -17.58 -37.63 -10.29
CA THR A 226 -16.94 -38.94 -10.55
C THR A 226 -16.08 -39.44 -9.39
N GLN A 227 -15.81 -38.61 -8.38
CA GLN A 227 -15.07 -39.01 -7.19
C GLN A 227 -16.03 -39.58 -6.15
N ALA A 228 -15.57 -40.58 -5.39
CA ALA A 228 -16.33 -41.13 -4.26
C ALA A 228 -16.67 -40.05 -3.24
N LEU A 229 -17.92 -40.06 -2.75
CA LEU A 229 -18.46 -39.02 -1.88
C LEU A 229 -17.75 -38.92 -0.53
N GLN A 230 -17.21 -40.02 0.01
CA GLN A 230 -16.42 -39.99 1.24
C GLN A 230 -15.24 -39.02 1.14
N GLY A 231 -14.47 -39.10 0.05
CA GLY A 231 -13.32 -38.23 -0.17
C GLY A 231 -13.73 -36.79 -0.42
N LEU A 232 -14.83 -36.59 -1.15
CA LEU A 232 -15.36 -35.29 -1.51
C LEU A 232 -15.93 -34.53 -0.31
N LEU A 233 -16.56 -35.26 0.62
CA LEU A 233 -17.11 -34.77 1.87
C LEU A 233 -16.08 -34.78 3.01
N GLY A 234 -14.87 -35.33 2.83
CA GLY A 234 -13.84 -35.39 3.86
C GLY A 234 -14.20 -36.25 5.08
N LEU A 235 -15.04 -37.28 4.89
CA LEU A 235 -15.56 -38.14 5.97
C LEU A 235 -14.50 -39.15 6.44
N GLN A 236 -14.29 -39.24 7.76
CA GLN A 236 -13.24 -40.08 8.36
C GLN A 236 -13.77 -41.36 9.02
N SER A 237 -14.97 -41.32 9.61
CA SER A 237 -15.64 -42.48 10.22
C SER A 237 -17.15 -42.35 10.08
N ASN A 238 -17.88 -43.46 10.32
CA ASN A 238 -19.34 -43.54 10.14
C ASN A 238 -19.80 -43.00 8.79
N VAL A 239 -19.10 -43.39 7.72
CA VAL A 239 -19.41 -42.99 6.35
C VAL A 239 -20.83 -43.45 6.01
N PRO A 240 -21.73 -42.57 5.52
CA PRO A 240 -23.10 -42.93 5.19
C PRO A 240 -23.16 -44.07 4.17
N SER A 241 -23.89 -45.12 4.55
CA SER A 241 -24.27 -46.21 3.66
C SER A 241 -25.63 -46.76 4.09
N GLY A 242 -26.53 -47.01 3.15
CA GLY A 242 -27.88 -47.48 3.45
C GLY A 242 -28.87 -47.32 2.30
N SER A 243 -30.07 -47.86 2.51
CA SER A 243 -31.17 -47.74 1.56
C SER A 243 -31.80 -46.35 1.67
N ILE A 244 -31.92 -45.67 0.54
CA ILE A 244 -32.80 -44.52 0.35
C ILE A 244 -34.09 -44.99 -0.34
N SER A 245 -35.20 -44.35 -0.03
CA SER A 245 -36.50 -44.57 -0.67
C SER A 245 -36.95 -43.27 -1.32
N ILE A 246 -37.30 -43.36 -2.61
CA ILE A 246 -37.79 -42.26 -3.42
C ILE A 246 -39.20 -42.65 -3.87
N ALA A 247 -40.21 -41.90 -3.43
CA ALA A 247 -41.59 -42.13 -3.80
C ALA A 247 -42.18 -40.95 -4.59
N ASN A 248 -43.04 -41.25 -5.55
CA ASN A 248 -43.85 -40.29 -6.29
C ASN A 248 -45.35 -40.68 -6.18
N GLY A 249 -46.23 -40.04 -6.97
CA GLY A 249 -47.66 -40.34 -6.94
C GLY A 249 -48.03 -41.75 -7.43
N ALA A 250 -47.12 -42.44 -8.13
CA ALA A 250 -47.35 -43.75 -8.74
C ALA A 250 -46.73 -44.92 -7.96
N GLY A 251 -45.79 -44.68 -7.05
CA GLY A 251 -45.14 -45.74 -6.25
C GLY A 251 -43.81 -45.29 -5.64
N SER A 252 -43.03 -46.26 -5.14
CA SER A 252 -41.71 -46.01 -4.56
C SER A 252 -40.63 -46.94 -5.11
N ILE A 253 -39.39 -46.45 -5.12
CA ILE A 253 -38.19 -47.23 -5.43
C ILE A 253 -37.22 -47.14 -4.25
N ASN A 254 -36.46 -48.21 -4.04
CA ASN A 254 -35.39 -48.26 -3.04
C ASN A 254 -34.03 -48.39 -3.74
N VAL A 255 -33.05 -47.63 -3.27
CA VAL A 255 -31.69 -47.60 -3.82
C VAL A 255 -30.72 -47.70 -2.67
N ASN A 256 -29.76 -48.62 -2.75
CA ASN A 256 -28.73 -48.74 -1.71
C ASN A 256 -27.52 -47.90 -2.08
N VAL A 257 -27.20 -46.93 -1.25
CA VAL A 257 -26.11 -45.97 -1.48
C VAL A 257 -24.97 -46.23 -0.50
N ASP A 258 -23.73 -46.09 -0.94
CA ASP A 258 -22.51 -46.22 -0.15
C ASP A 258 -21.47 -45.17 -0.58
N PHE A 259 -21.28 -44.15 0.26
CA PHE A 259 -20.36 -43.04 -0.04
C PHE A 259 -18.89 -43.45 -0.08
N SER A 260 -18.52 -44.60 0.48
CA SER A 260 -17.14 -45.06 0.46
C SER A 260 -16.66 -45.44 -0.94
N THR A 261 -17.59 -45.82 -1.82
CA THR A 261 -17.27 -46.31 -3.17
C THR A 261 -17.96 -45.53 -4.28
N GLN A 262 -19.12 -44.92 -4.03
CA GLN A 262 -19.94 -44.31 -5.07
C GLN A 262 -19.74 -42.79 -5.22
N SER A 263 -19.80 -42.34 -6.47
CA SER A 263 -19.87 -40.94 -6.89
C SER A 263 -21.32 -40.49 -7.18
N LEU A 264 -21.52 -39.19 -7.46
CA LEU A 264 -22.83 -38.68 -7.88
C LEU A 264 -23.35 -39.34 -9.16
N ASN A 265 -22.46 -39.65 -10.12
CA ASN A 265 -22.82 -40.37 -11.34
C ASN A 265 -23.30 -41.79 -11.04
N ASP A 266 -22.65 -42.48 -10.10
CA ASP A 266 -23.01 -43.85 -9.73
C ASP A 266 -24.39 -43.88 -9.07
N ILE A 267 -24.63 -42.96 -8.12
CA ILE A 267 -25.94 -42.83 -7.45
C ILE A 267 -27.04 -42.50 -8.47
N ALA A 268 -26.80 -41.55 -9.38
CA ALA A 268 -27.77 -41.22 -10.43
C ALA A 268 -28.09 -42.44 -11.32
N ALA A 269 -27.08 -43.21 -11.72
CA ALA A 269 -27.25 -44.41 -12.52
C ALA A 269 -28.02 -45.51 -11.78
N GLU A 270 -27.77 -45.69 -10.48
CA GLU A 270 -28.49 -46.66 -9.65
C GLU A 270 -29.95 -46.27 -9.45
N ILE A 271 -30.25 -44.99 -9.21
CA ILE A 271 -31.63 -44.49 -9.15
C ILE A 271 -32.36 -44.76 -10.47
N ASN A 272 -31.77 -44.43 -11.61
CA ASN A 272 -32.37 -44.68 -12.92
C ASN A 272 -32.58 -46.18 -13.20
N SER A 273 -31.65 -47.04 -12.75
CA SER A 273 -31.76 -48.50 -12.91
C SER A 273 -32.87 -49.09 -12.04
N ALA A 274 -33.01 -48.60 -10.80
CA ALA A 274 -34.10 -48.99 -9.91
C ALA A 274 -35.46 -48.51 -10.43
N ALA A 275 -35.53 -47.29 -10.95
CA ALA A 275 -36.73 -46.75 -11.59
C ALA A 275 -37.18 -47.59 -12.79
N LEU A 276 -36.24 -47.94 -13.69
CA LEU A 276 -36.53 -48.79 -14.84
C LEU A 276 -37.06 -50.17 -14.43
N THR A 277 -36.45 -50.79 -13.42
CA THR A 277 -36.86 -52.10 -12.90
C THR A 277 -38.26 -52.07 -12.28
N ALA A 278 -38.59 -50.97 -11.59
CA ALA A 278 -39.90 -50.75 -10.98
C ALA A 278 -40.96 -50.20 -11.95
N GLY A 279 -40.60 -49.86 -13.19
CA GLY A 279 -41.49 -49.18 -14.14
C GLY A 279 -41.89 -47.77 -13.68
N SER A 280 -41.08 -47.12 -12.85
CA SER A 280 -41.32 -45.78 -12.31
C SER A 280 -40.84 -44.69 -13.28
N SER A 281 -41.50 -43.53 -13.26
CA SER A 281 -41.09 -42.32 -14.00
C SER A 281 -39.95 -41.55 -13.34
N ILE A 282 -39.49 -41.96 -12.16
CA ILE A 282 -38.40 -41.31 -11.43
C ILE A 282 -37.13 -41.30 -12.29
N THR A 283 -36.45 -40.16 -12.33
CA THR A 283 -35.15 -40.01 -13.00
C THR A 283 -34.16 -39.28 -12.10
N ALA A 284 -32.88 -39.54 -12.29
CA ALA A 284 -31.81 -38.82 -11.62
C ALA A 284 -30.65 -38.48 -12.58
N SER A 285 -29.98 -37.35 -12.32
CA SER A 285 -28.83 -36.92 -13.12
C SER A 285 -27.83 -36.12 -12.27
N ALA A 286 -26.54 -36.32 -12.52
CA ALA A 286 -25.49 -35.47 -11.97
C ALA A 286 -25.18 -34.34 -12.96
N VAL A 287 -25.74 -33.16 -12.69
CA VAL A 287 -25.68 -31.98 -13.55
C VAL A 287 -24.55 -31.05 -13.14
N GLU A 288 -23.95 -30.36 -14.11
CA GLU A 288 -23.02 -29.25 -13.87
C GLU A 288 -23.83 -27.95 -13.84
N VAL A 289 -23.82 -27.26 -12.69
CA VAL A 289 -24.63 -26.04 -12.46
C VAL A 289 -23.87 -24.79 -12.92
N GLU A 290 -22.56 -24.81 -12.72
CA GLU A 290 -21.57 -23.80 -13.12
C GLU A 290 -20.24 -24.54 -13.29
N THR A 291 -19.26 -23.92 -13.97
CA THR A 291 -18.00 -24.58 -14.31
C THR A 291 -17.33 -25.21 -13.08
N GLY A 292 -17.19 -26.55 -13.08
CA GLY A 292 -16.55 -27.32 -12.02
C GLY A 292 -17.42 -27.57 -10.77
N SER A 293 -18.73 -27.32 -10.84
CA SER A 293 -19.67 -27.45 -9.72
C SER A 293 -20.85 -28.31 -10.12
N PHE A 294 -20.99 -29.45 -9.44
CA PHE A 294 -21.94 -30.51 -9.78
C PHE A 294 -22.96 -30.73 -8.67
N ARG A 295 -24.17 -31.17 -9.03
CA ARG A 295 -25.18 -31.64 -8.06
C ARG A 295 -25.96 -32.82 -8.62
N LEU A 296 -26.47 -33.67 -7.74
CA LEU A 296 -27.45 -34.69 -8.06
C LEU A 296 -28.84 -34.03 -8.12
N GLU A 297 -29.58 -34.24 -9.20
CA GLU A 297 -30.99 -33.89 -9.32
C GLU A 297 -31.81 -35.17 -9.41
N ILE A 298 -32.90 -35.25 -8.64
CA ILE A 298 -33.86 -36.35 -8.60
C ILE A 298 -35.22 -35.77 -9.00
N ASN A 299 -35.81 -36.27 -10.07
CA ASN A 299 -37.12 -35.84 -10.57
C ASN A 299 -38.13 -36.99 -10.44
N SER A 300 -39.35 -36.68 -10.01
CA SER A 300 -40.45 -37.65 -9.86
C SER A 300 -41.00 -38.14 -11.21
N GLY A 301 -40.83 -37.35 -12.27
CA GLY A 301 -41.28 -37.64 -13.64
C GLY A 301 -42.80 -37.58 -13.87
N ASP A 302 -43.60 -37.53 -12.81
CA ASP A 302 -45.07 -37.42 -12.84
C ASP A 302 -45.58 -36.03 -12.47
N GLY A 303 -44.67 -35.09 -12.18
CA GLY A 303 -45.00 -33.73 -11.77
C GLY A 303 -45.23 -33.55 -10.27
N SER A 304 -45.19 -34.61 -9.46
CA SER A 304 -45.33 -34.51 -8.00
C SER A 304 -44.02 -34.10 -7.33
N THR A 305 -44.08 -33.52 -6.13
CA THR A 305 -42.89 -33.45 -5.27
C THR A 305 -42.58 -34.86 -4.77
N PRO A 306 -41.33 -35.34 -4.87
CA PRO A 306 -40.99 -36.67 -4.37
C PRO A 306 -41.08 -36.70 -2.84
N VAL A 307 -41.49 -37.84 -2.29
CA VAL A 307 -41.32 -38.14 -0.86
C VAL A 307 -40.02 -38.91 -0.73
N LEU A 308 -39.10 -38.35 0.05
CA LEU A 308 -37.74 -38.86 0.22
C LEU A 308 -37.55 -39.28 1.67
N THR A 309 -37.08 -40.50 1.87
CA THR A 309 -36.69 -41.01 3.19
C THR A 309 -35.40 -41.79 3.05
N ASP A 310 -34.52 -41.71 4.03
CA ASP A 310 -33.27 -42.43 4.04
C ASP A 310 -33.04 -43.20 5.34
N ALA A 311 -32.15 -44.19 5.25
CA ALA A 311 -31.48 -44.76 6.40
C ALA A 311 -30.08 -44.15 6.48
N ASN A 312 -29.59 -43.94 7.71
CA ASN A 312 -28.20 -43.53 7.96
C ASN A 312 -27.80 -42.19 7.31
N ASN A 313 -28.72 -41.23 7.24
CA ASN A 313 -28.51 -39.83 6.85
C ASN A 313 -27.86 -39.65 5.46
N VAL A 314 -28.05 -40.58 4.53
CA VAL A 314 -27.50 -40.50 3.17
C VAL A 314 -27.99 -39.25 2.44
N LEU A 315 -29.30 -38.98 2.45
CA LEU A 315 -29.88 -37.84 1.76
C LEU A 315 -29.62 -36.53 2.52
N GLU A 316 -29.54 -36.57 3.85
CA GLU A 316 -29.14 -35.43 4.68
C GLU A 316 -27.68 -35.03 4.40
N ALA A 317 -26.77 -36.01 4.33
CA ALA A 317 -25.35 -35.80 4.06
C ALA A 317 -25.07 -35.31 2.63
N LEU A 318 -25.92 -35.67 1.66
CA LEU A 318 -25.92 -35.07 0.32
C LEU A 318 -26.47 -33.63 0.31
N GLY A 319 -27.15 -33.21 1.39
CA GLY A 319 -27.92 -31.96 1.44
C GLY A 319 -29.13 -31.97 0.52
N VAL A 320 -29.70 -33.16 0.26
CA VAL A 320 -31.01 -33.31 -0.38
C VAL A 320 -32.11 -33.07 0.66
N LEU A 321 -31.90 -33.62 1.86
CA LEU A 321 -32.74 -33.37 3.03
C LEU A 321 -32.05 -32.41 4.00
N GLU A 322 -32.86 -31.66 4.73
CA GLU A 322 -32.47 -30.90 5.90
C GLU A 322 -33.43 -31.18 7.06
N THR A 323 -32.97 -30.95 8.28
CA THR A 323 -33.73 -31.15 9.51
C THR A 323 -33.94 -29.82 10.21
N SER A 324 -35.12 -29.61 10.79
CA SER A 324 -35.43 -28.36 11.50
C SER A 324 -34.60 -28.22 12.78
N PHE A 325 -34.15 -27.00 13.06
CA PHE A 325 -33.44 -26.71 14.31
C PHE A 325 -34.38 -26.79 15.53
N THR A 326 -33.88 -27.39 16.61
CA THR A 326 -34.64 -27.50 17.86
C THR A 326 -34.95 -26.13 18.46
N GLN A 327 -34.00 -25.19 18.40
CA GLN A 327 -34.15 -23.85 18.95
C GLN A 327 -33.41 -22.82 18.09
N VAL A 328 -34.16 -21.84 17.59
CA VAL A 328 -33.64 -20.66 16.88
C VAL A 328 -33.74 -19.46 17.83
N ASP A 329 -32.59 -19.00 18.33
CA ASP A 329 -32.52 -17.86 19.26
C ASP A 329 -32.63 -16.51 18.53
N GLN A 330 -32.13 -16.45 17.30
CA GLN A 330 -32.25 -15.28 16.42
C GLN A 330 -32.29 -15.75 14.97
N SER A 331 -33.32 -15.36 14.21
CA SER A 331 -33.36 -15.64 12.77
C SER A 331 -32.36 -14.75 12.02
N GLY A 332 -31.76 -15.31 10.97
CA GLY A 332 -31.07 -14.52 9.96
C GLY A 332 -32.09 -13.68 9.19
N GLN A 333 -31.82 -12.40 8.99
CA GLN A 333 -32.68 -11.50 8.23
C GLN A 333 -31.82 -10.56 7.38
N ASN A 334 -32.33 -10.15 6.23
CA ASN A 334 -31.71 -9.12 5.40
C ASN A 334 -32.04 -7.72 5.94
N SER A 335 -31.17 -6.75 5.68
CA SER A 335 -31.49 -5.34 5.84
C SER A 335 -32.48 -4.92 4.76
N LEU A 336 -33.42 -4.05 5.15
CA LEU A 336 -34.42 -3.44 4.28
C LEU A 336 -34.39 -1.93 4.54
N PHE A 337 -34.13 -1.15 3.49
CA PHE A 337 -34.04 0.30 3.57
C PHE A 337 -34.43 0.92 2.24
N LYS A 338 -34.75 2.22 2.25
CA LYS A 338 -35.08 3.00 1.06
C LYS A 338 -33.99 4.00 0.76
N VAL A 339 -33.53 4.07 -0.50
CA VAL A 339 -32.71 5.17 -1.02
C VAL A 339 -33.52 5.93 -2.06
N ASN A 340 -33.74 7.23 -1.87
CA ASN A 340 -34.61 8.05 -2.73
C ASN A 340 -36.01 7.45 -2.92
N GLY A 341 -36.52 6.74 -1.90
CA GLY A 341 -37.83 6.06 -1.92
C GLY A 341 -37.84 4.67 -2.56
N ILE A 342 -36.73 4.19 -3.11
CA ILE A 342 -36.61 2.86 -3.73
C ILE A 342 -36.20 1.83 -2.67
N ASP A 343 -36.96 0.74 -2.55
CA ASP A 343 -36.66 -0.36 -1.63
C ASP A 343 -35.40 -1.12 -2.05
N ILE A 344 -34.50 -1.29 -1.10
CA ILE A 344 -33.23 -1.99 -1.24
C ILE A 344 -33.14 -3.06 -0.16
N ILE A 345 -32.76 -4.27 -0.57
CA ILE A 345 -32.54 -5.42 0.30
C ILE A 345 -31.07 -5.82 0.22
N ARG A 346 -30.41 -6.00 1.36
CA ARG A 346 -29.02 -6.51 1.42
C ARG A 346 -28.86 -7.51 2.56
N SER A 347 -27.96 -8.46 2.41
CA SER A 347 -27.63 -9.39 3.49
C SER A 347 -26.80 -8.75 4.61
N SER A 348 -26.24 -7.55 4.38
CA SER A 348 -25.36 -6.84 5.31
C SER A 348 -25.91 -5.47 5.72
N ASN A 349 -25.51 -5.02 6.92
CA ASN A 349 -25.68 -3.64 7.36
C ASN A 349 -24.58 -2.71 6.84
N THR A 350 -23.52 -3.25 6.25
CA THR A 350 -22.53 -2.46 5.51
C THR A 350 -22.79 -2.60 4.02
N VAL A 351 -23.16 -1.50 3.39
CA VAL A 351 -23.66 -1.41 2.02
C VAL A 351 -22.70 -0.54 1.21
N THR A 352 -22.14 -1.10 0.14
CA THR A 352 -21.10 -0.44 -0.69
C THR A 352 -21.50 -0.30 -2.17
N ASP A 353 -22.64 -0.86 -2.56
CA ASP A 353 -23.00 -1.13 -3.94
C ASP A 353 -24.29 -0.41 -4.40
N VAL A 354 -24.85 0.46 -3.56
CA VAL A 354 -26.12 1.16 -3.83
C VAL A 354 -25.89 2.55 -4.42
N ILE A 355 -24.95 3.31 -3.87
CA ILE A 355 -24.53 4.62 -4.39
C ILE A 355 -23.05 4.50 -4.75
N SER A 356 -22.71 4.73 -6.02
CA SER A 356 -21.33 4.60 -6.50
C SER A 356 -20.36 5.43 -5.66
N GLY A 357 -19.33 4.77 -5.14
CA GLY A 357 -18.31 5.40 -4.30
C GLY A 357 -18.73 5.74 -2.87
N VAL A 358 -19.95 5.42 -2.44
CA VAL A 358 -20.42 5.66 -1.06
C VAL A 358 -20.56 4.34 -0.30
N THR A 359 -20.00 4.29 0.89
CA THR A 359 -20.23 3.20 1.85
C THR A 359 -21.17 3.67 2.94
N MET A 360 -22.22 2.90 3.20
CA MET A 360 -23.20 3.15 4.26
C MET A 360 -23.14 2.01 5.27
N THR A 361 -23.06 2.34 6.55
CA THR A 361 -23.21 1.39 7.65
C THR A 361 -24.50 1.73 8.39
N LEU A 362 -25.49 0.86 8.28
CA LEU A 362 -26.79 0.96 8.95
C LEU A 362 -26.61 0.59 10.43
N LEU A 363 -27.04 1.47 11.33
CA LEU A 363 -26.76 1.38 12.76
C LEU A 363 -28.02 1.13 13.61
N SER A 364 -29.14 1.70 13.20
CA SER A 364 -30.45 1.48 13.80
C SER A 364 -31.52 1.39 12.73
N ASP A 365 -32.54 0.58 13.00
CA ASP A 365 -33.81 0.72 12.32
C ASP A 365 -34.50 2.00 12.80
N ASP A 366 -35.17 2.62 11.86
CA ASP A 366 -35.91 3.84 12.12
C ASP A 366 -37.30 3.49 12.66
N THR A 367 -37.91 4.40 13.42
CA THR A 367 -39.37 4.47 13.41
C THR A 367 -39.80 4.80 11.98
N PRO A 368 -40.90 4.30 11.42
CA PRO A 368 -41.19 4.33 9.96
C PRO A 368 -41.07 5.65 9.14
N ASP A 369 -40.66 6.79 9.71
CA ASP A 369 -40.70 8.13 9.12
C ASP A 369 -39.46 9.05 9.34
N ALA A 370 -38.38 8.66 10.03
CA ALA A 370 -37.21 9.54 10.24
C ALA A 370 -36.17 9.46 9.08
N ILE A 371 -36.46 10.21 8.02
CA ILE A 371 -35.57 10.33 6.87
C ILE A 371 -34.22 10.96 7.25
N SER A 372 -33.12 10.26 6.94
CA SER A 372 -31.78 10.83 6.94
C SER A 372 -31.39 11.28 5.54
N THR A 373 -30.77 12.45 5.41
CA THR A 373 -30.19 12.92 4.15
C THR A 373 -28.68 12.69 4.16
N ILE A 374 -28.20 11.94 3.18
CA ILE A 374 -26.78 11.73 2.91
C ILE A 374 -26.35 12.78 1.90
N THR A 375 -25.41 13.64 2.27
CA THR A 375 -24.83 14.67 1.39
C THR A 375 -23.38 14.32 1.08
N VAL A 376 -23.09 14.13 -0.20
CA VAL A 376 -21.74 13.96 -0.72
C VAL A 376 -21.25 15.31 -1.25
N GLN A 377 -20.05 15.72 -0.82
CA GLN A 377 -19.42 16.98 -1.24
C GLN A 377 -17.92 16.80 -1.42
N SER A 378 -17.30 17.73 -2.15
CA SER A 378 -15.84 17.80 -2.27
C SER A 378 -15.20 18.02 -0.89
N ASP A 379 -14.12 17.30 -0.62
CA ASP A 379 -13.34 17.42 0.60
C ASP A 379 -11.89 17.78 0.27
N SER A 380 -11.47 18.94 0.79
CA SER A 380 -10.12 19.47 0.58
C SER A 380 -9.12 18.95 1.62
N LYS A 381 -9.50 18.05 2.53
CA LYS A 381 -8.63 17.64 3.64
C LYS A 381 -7.31 17.05 3.17
N SER A 382 -7.33 16.12 2.21
CA SER A 382 -6.11 15.52 1.67
C SER A 382 -5.18 16.58 1.05
N ALA A 383 -5.74 17.48 0.22
CA ALA A 383 -5.01 18.59 -0.38
C ALA A 383 -4.39 19.54 0.67
N VAL A 384 -5.14 19.87 1.72
CA VAL A 384 -4.66 20.69 2.84
C VAL A 384 -3.50 20.00 3.57
N ASP A 385 -3.62 18.71 3.84
CA ASP A 385 -2.58 17.94 4.55
C ASP A 385 -1.31 17.82 3.69
N ALA A 386 -1.44 17.64 2.37
CA ALA A 386 -0.32 17.63 1.43
C ALA A 386 0.40 18.99 1.35
N VAL A 387 -0.36 20.10 1.28
CA VAL A 387 0.24 21.45 1.30
C VAL A 387 0.98 21.71 2.62
N LYS A 388 0.40 21.30 3.76
CA LYS A 388 1.07 21.40 5.07
C LYS A 388 2.36 20.60 5.13
N ALA A 389 2.38 19.40 4.55
CA ALA A 389 3.57 18.57 4.47
C ALA A 389 4.67 19.27 3.65
N PHE A 390 4.34 19.84 2.50
CA PHE A 390 5.27 20.60 1.67
C PHE A 390 5.83 21.83 2.40
N VAL A 391 4.96 22.65 2.99
CA VAL A 391 5.35 23.83 3.77
C VAL A 391 6.27 23.45 4.92
N SER A 392 5.97 22.35 5.62
CA SER A 392 6.80 21.85 6.72
C SER A 392 8.17 21.37 6.25
N ALA A 393 8.24 20.58 5.18
CA ALA A 393 9.50 20.08 4.63
C ALA A 393 10.40 21.24 4.12
N TYR A 394 9.80 22.21 3.43
CA TYR A 394 10.50 23.41 2.98
C TYR A 394 11.05 24.21 4.16
N ASN A 395 10.21 24.46 5.19
CA ASN A 395 10.59 25.22 6.37
C ASN A 395 11.68 24.53 7.19
N ALA A 396 11.63 23.20 7.31
CA ALA A 396 12.67 22.41 7.95
C ALA A 396 14.01 22.55 7.21
N THR A 397 13.98 22.49 5.86
CA THR A 397 15.17 22.68 5.03
C THR A 397 15.76 24.10 5.21
N LYS A 398 14.90 25.13 5.16
CA LYS A 398 15.33 26.52 5.34
C LYS A 398 15.95 26.75 6.72
N THR A 399 15.32 26.20 7.77
CA THR A 399 15.80 26.28 9.15
C THR A 399 17.15 25.58 9.32
N PHE A 400 17.27 24.36 8.78
CA PHE A 400 18.53 23.60 8.83
C PHE A 400 19.66 24.35 8.10
N ALA A 401 19.39 24.90 6.91
CA ALA A 401 20.35 25.68 6.15
C ALA A 401 20.82 26.91 6.93
N GLN A 402 19.90 27.69 7.50
CA GLN A 402 20.21 28.89 8.30
C GLN A 402 21.02 28.55 9.56
N GLN A 403 20.65 27.50 10.29
CA GLN A 403 21.39 27.09 11.50
C GLN A 403 22.82 26.66 11.18
N ASN A 404 23.04 26.01 10.03
CA ASN A 404 24.37 25.54 9.64
C ASN A 404 25.21 26.61 8.92
N ALA A 405 24.60 27.71 8.46
CA ALA A 405 25.29 28.76 7.70
C ALA A 405 25.39 30.12 8.43
N SER A 406 24.76 30.29 9.59
CA SER A 406 24.78 31.56 10.34
C SER A 406 25.92 31.65 11.35
N TYR A 407 26.32 32.87 11.69
CA TYR A 407 27.20 33.15 12.82
C TYR A 407 26.36 33.51 14.05
N ASN A 408 26.52 32.77 15.14
CA ASN A 408 25.86 33.08 16.40
C ASN A 408 26.75 34.01 17.22
N ALA A 409 26.35 35.29 17.34
CA ALA A 409 27.11 36.32 18.03
C ALA A 409 27.21 36.13 19.55
N GLU A 410 26.22 35.47 20.16
CA GLU A 410 26.18 35.21 21.62
C GLU A 410 27.18 34.12 22.03
N THR A 411 27.26 33.05 21.23
CA THR A 411 28.17 31.93 21.47
C THR A 411 29.53 32.12 20.79
N GLN A 412 29.66 33.15 19.95
CA GLN A 412 30.80 33.41 19.07
C GLN A 412 31.16 32.24 18.14
N ARG A 413 30.18 31.37 17.82
CA ARG A 413 30.38 30.19 16.97
C ARG A 413 29.77 30.38 15.60
N ALA A 414 30.59 30.13 14.57
CA ALA A 414 30.12 29.97 13.21
C ALA A 414 29.41 28.63 13.04
N GLY A 415 28.32 28.63 12.27
CA GLY A 415 27.71 27.42 11.72
C GLY A 415 28.73 26.64 10.88
N ILE A 416 28.59 25.32 10.89
CA ILE A 416 29.61 24.42 10.32
C ILE A 416 29.79 24.56 8.80
N LEU A 417 28.75 25.07 8.11
CA LEU A 417 28.71 25.35 6.68
C LEU A 417 28.73 26.84 6.35
N LEU A 418 29.17 27.70 7.28
CA LEU A 418 29.33 29.14 7.01
C LEU A 418 30.23 29.35 5.79
N GLY A 419 29.69 30.05 4.78
CA GLY A 419 30.38 30.32 3.51
C GLY A 419 30.44 29.13 2.54
N ASP A 420 29.79 28.00 2.84
CA ASP A 420 29.75 26.86 1.91
C ASP A 420 28.76 27.14 0.76
N SER A 421 29.25 26.98 -0.47
CA SER A 421 28.46 27.16 -1.70
C SER A 421 27.24 26.25 -1.79
N ALA A 422 27.25 25.09 -1.10
CA ALA A 422 26.11 24.17 -1.10
C ALA A 422 24.86 24.80 -0.48
N ILE A 423 25.01 25.59 0.59
CA ILE A 423 23.87 26.27 1.23
C ILE A 423 23.28 27.30 0.27
N LEU A 424 24.11 28.15 -0.32
CA LEU A 424 23.67 29.18 -1.26
C LEU A 424 22.98 28.57 -2.48
N SER A 425 23.49 27.44 -2.99
CA SER A 425 22.89 26.73 -4.12
C SER A 425 21.49 26.22 -3.78
N VAL A 426 21.31 25.61 -2.60
CA VAL A 426 20.00 25.16 -2.13
C VAL A 426 19.05 26.33 -1.93
N GLU A 427 19.49 27.39 -1.23
CA GLU A 427 18.64 28.55 -0.97
C GLU A 427 18.20 29.26 -2.26
N SER A 428 19.11 29.44 -3.23
CA SER A 428 18.80 30.04 -4.52
C SER A 428 17.86 29.17 -5.34
N SER A 429 18.08 27.85 -5.35
CA SER A 429 17.24 26.91 -6.12
C SER A 429 15.82 26.86 -5.54
N LEU A 430 15.69 26.74 -4.22
CA LEU A 430 14.39 26.70 -3.55
C LEU A 430 13.66 28.04 -3.61
N SER A 431 14.35 29.17 -3.47
CA SER A 431 13.72 30.50 -3.67
C SER A 431 13.32 30.72 -5.13
N GLY A 432 14.12 30.22 -6.07
CA GLY A 432 13.79 30.17 -7.48
C GLY A 432 12.50 29.39 -7.74
N LEU A 433 12.37 28.20 -7.17
CA LEU A 433 11.16 27.37 -7.29
C LEU A 433 9.89 28.13 -6.87
N LEU A 434 9.92 28.83 -5.73
CA LEU A 434 8.75 29.56 -5.22
C LEU A 434 8.36 30.80 -6.02
N SER A 435 9.32 31.39 -6.75
CA SER A 435 9.09 32.59 -7.56
C SER A 435 8.72 32.28 -9.01
N ARG A 436 8.77 31.00 -9.42
CA ARG A 436 8.38 30.58 -10.77
C ARG A 436 6.88 30.68 -10.95
N SER A 437 6.48 31.25 -12.08
CA SER A 437 5.09 31.22 -12.52
C SER A 437 4.75 29.85 -13.08
N VAL A 438 3.62 29.30 -12.68
CA VAL A 438 3.07 28.06 -13.22
C VAL A 438 1.83 28.40 -14.03
N SER A 439 1.82 28.14 -15.33
CA SER A 439 0.63 28.39 -16.15
C SER A 439 -0.25 27.14 -16.18
N THR A 440 -1.52 27.23 -15.77
CA THR A 440 -2.53 26.14 -15.87
C THR A 440 -3.10 25.98 -17.29
N LEU A 441 -2.63 26.77 -18.26
CA LEU A 441 -3.11 26.72 -19.64
C LEU A 441 -2.92 25.35 -20.33
N PRO A 442 -1.83 24.58 -20.13
CA PRO A 442 -1.65 23.27 -20.76
C PRO A 442 -2.79 22.28 -20.53
N SER A 443 -3.36 22.26 -19.33
CA SER A 443 -4.45 21.34 -18.95
C SER A 443 -5.83 21.84 -19.36
N THR A 444 -5.92 23.03 -19.96
CA THR A 444 -7.19 23.59 -20.41
C THR A 444 -7.66 22.86 -21.66
N LEU A 445 -8.92 22.40 -21.66
CA LEU A 445 -9.55 21.76 -22.82
C LEU A 445 -9.57 22.73 -24.01
N LEU A 446 -9.29 22.20 -25.21
CA LEU A 446 -9.27 23.01 -26.44
C LEU A 446 -10.60 23.72 -26.69
N SER A 447 -11.72 23.10 -26.31
CA SER A 447 -13.07 23.67 -26.39
C SER A 447 -13.29 24.91 -25.51
N ASN A 448 -12.48 25.07 -24.45
CA ASN A 448 -12.60 26.18 -23.49
C ASN A 448 -11.64 27.35 -23.82
N LEU A 449 -10.72 27.17 -24.77
CA LEU A 449 -9.80 28.22 -25.20
C LEU A 449 -10.52 29.33 -25.97
N ASN A 450 -9.84 30.45 -26.18
CA ASN A 450 -10.38 31.63 -26.89
C ASN A 450 -11.68 32.17 -26.28
N ASN A 451 -11.74 32.25 -24.94
CA ASN A 451 -12.94 32.65 -24.18
C ASN A 451 -14.16 31.75 -24.46
N GLY A 452 -13.94 30.44 -24.62
CA GLY A 452 -14.99 29.47 -24.96
C GLY A 452 -15.34 29.40 -26.44
N GLY A 453 -14.60 30.11 -27.30
CA GLY A 453 -14.68 29.96 -28.77
C GLY A 453 -14.13 28.63 -29.26
N GLY A 454 -13.26 27.99 -28.47
CA GLY A 454 -12.64 26.72 -28.78
C GLY A 454 -11.49 26.83 -29.78
N VAL A 455 -10.94 25.68 -30.16
CA VAL A 455 -9.97 25.51 -31.25
C VAL A 455 -10.56 24.51 -32.23
N ALA A 456 -10.59 24.83 -33.53
CA ALA A 456 -11.07 23.90 -34.55
C ALA A 456 -10.17 22.67 -34.66
N SER A 457 -10.77 21.47 -34.66
CA SER A 457 -10.05 20.22 -34.94
C SER A 457 -9.52 20.21 -36.37
N GLY A 458 -8.26 19.84 -36.56
CA GLY A 458 -7.62 19.83 -37.86
C GLY A 458 -6.15 19.46 -37.79
N SER A 459 -5.48 19.54 -38.93
CA SER A 459 -4.03 19.36 -39.03
C SER A 459 -3.36 20.69 -39.34
N ILE A 460 -2.12 20.85 -38.90
CA ILE A 460 -1.29 22.01 -39.22
C ILE A 460 -0.02 21.55 -39.91
N GLN A 461 0.56 22.40 -40.73
CA GLN A 461 1.88 22.15 -41.34
C GLN A 461 2.92 23.03 -40.65
N ILE A 462 4.02 22.44 -40.20
CA ILE A 462 5.15 23.15 -39.60
C ILE A 462 6.38 22.93 -40.48
N THR A 463 7.08 24.01 -40.81
CA THR A 463 8.37 23.99 -41.53
C THR A 463 9.45 24.58 -40.64
N ASP A 464 10.51 23.80 -40.39
CA ASP A 464 11.67 24.23 -39.61
C ASP A 464 12.59 25.16 -40.43
N ARG A 465 13.58 25.76 -39.77
CA ARG A 465 14.52 26.68 -40.42
C ARG A 465 15.56 26.00 -41.29
N SER A 466 15.66 24.67 -41.25
CA SER A 466 16.45 23.87 -42.18
C SER A 466 15.68 23.51 -43.46
N GLY A 467 14.37 23.79 -43.48
CA GLY A 467 13.47 23.58 -44.60
C GLY A 467 12.74 22.24 -44.57
N ASN A 468 12.84 21.47 -43.49
CA ASN A 468 12.03 20.26 -43.33
C ASN A 468 10.60 20.64 -42.96
N THR A 469 9.63 19.85 -43.41
CA THR A 469 8.21 20.12 -43.19
C THR A 469 7.48 18.88 -42.70
N ALA A 470 6.66 19.04 -41.66
CA ALA A 470 5.78 18.01 -41.13
C ALA A 470 4.32 18.46 -41.18
N THR A 471 3.39 17.51 -41.35
CA THR A 471 1.96 17.72 -41.12
C THR A 471 1.57 17.07 -39.81
N ILE A 472 1.17 17.87 -38.84
CA ILE A 472 0.80 17.44 -37.49
C ILE A 472 -0.72 17.35 -37.43
N ASP A 473 -1.25 16.15 -37.21
CA ASP A 473 -2.68 15.94 -36.99
C ASP A 473 -3.02 16.20 -35.52
N LEU A 474 -3.84 17.22 -35.25
CA LEU A 474 -4.27 17.62 -33.91
C LEU A 474 -5.72 17.19 -33.62
N SER A 475 -6.37 16.44 -34.52
CA SER A 475 -7.77 16.06 -34.38
C SER A 475 -8.05 15.16 -33.17
N SER A 476 -7.04 14.47 -32.64
CA SER A 476 -7.14 13.62 -31.45
C SER A 476 -6.79 14.31 -30.14
N ALA A 477 -6.44 15.60 -30.16
CA ALA A 477 -6.04 16.33 -28.95
C ALA A 477 -7.28 16.91 -28.23
N ASP A 478 -7.40 16.65 -26.94
CA ASP A 478 -8.48 17.18 -26.09
C ASP A 478 -8.08 18.50 -25.40
N ASN A 479 -6.78 18.69 -25.14
CA ASN A 479 -6.23 19.83 -24.40
C ASN A 479 -4.93 20.37 -25.03
N LEU A 480 -4.48 21.53 -24.54
CA LEU A 480 -3.32 22.22 -25.09
C LEU A 480 -1.99 21.46 -24.86
N GLN A 481 -1.88 20.66 -23.81
CA GLN A 481 -0.69 19.83 -23.57
C GLN A 481 -0.53 18.76 -24.63
N GLU A 482 -1.62 18.11 -25.03
CA GLU A 482 -1.61 17.11 -26.10
C GLU A 482 -1.24 17.74 -27.45
N VAL A 483 -1.71 18.97 -27.73
CA VAL A 483 -1.27 19.72 -28.91
C VAL A 483 0.24 19.94 -28.89
N MET A 484 0.80 20.42 -27.78
CA MET A 484 2.26 20.62 -27.67
C MET A 484 3.01 19.30 -27.77
N ASP A 485 2.49 18.21 -27.20
CA ASP A 485 3.13 16.89 -27.25
C ASP A 485 3.13 16.31 -28.67
N LEU A 486 2.02 16.45 -29.42
CA LEU A 486 1.95 16.03 -30.82
C LEU A 486 2.96 16.80 -31.70
N ILE A 487 3.13 18.11 -31.46
CA ILE A 487 4.15 18.91 -32.16
C ILE A 487 5.56 18.44 -31.79
N ASN A 488 5.83 18.24 -30.50
CA ASN A 488 7.15 17.87 -29.98
C ASN A 488 7.55 16.42 -30.27
N LEU A 489 6.60 15.56 -30.61
CA LEU A 489 6.85 14.14 -30.90
C LEU A 489 7.28 13.91 -32.35
N ASP A 490 7.01 14.86 -33.25
CA ASP A 490 7.38 14.73 -34.65
C ASP A 490 8.89 14.91 -34.82
N SER A 491 9.56 13.86 -35.33
CA SER A 491 11.02 13.84 -35.53
C SER A 491 11.45 14.24 -36.94
N SER A 492 10.50 14.56 -37.83
CA SER A 492 10.80 15.04 -39.19
C SER A 492 11.08 16.54 -39.25
N ILE A 493 10.79 17.26 -38.17
CA ILE A 493 11.11 18.67 -37.96
C ILE A 493 11.83 18.87 -36.63
N GLU A 494 12.74 19.83 -36.56
CA GLU A 494 13.49 20.13 -35.32
C GLU A 494 12.91 21.38 -34.65
N VAL A 495 11.79 21.21 -33.94
CA VAL A 495 11.09 22.28 -33.21
C VAL A 495 10.73 21.88 -31.77
N GLU A 496 10.47 22.88 -30.93
CA GLU A 496 9.98 22.74 -29.56
C GLU A 496 8.77 23.68 -29.34
N ALA A 497 7.61 23.10 -29.07
CA ALA A 497 6.41 23.78 -28.61
C ALA A 497 6.37 23.86 -27.08
N ALA A 498 6.20 25.06 -26.55
CA ALA A 498 6.09 25.30 -25.11
C ALA A 498 5.15 26.48 -24.81
N VAL A 499 4.57 26.53 -23.62
CA VAL A 499 3.79 27.71 -23.17
C VAL A 499 4.69 28.94 -23.17
N ASN A 500 4.16 30.06 -23.66
CA ASN A 500 4.85 31.33 -23.68
C ASN A 500 5.15 31.84 -22.26
N ARG A 501 6.07 32.80 -22.16
CA ARG A 501 6.50 33.32 -20.85
C ARG A 501 5.37 34.01 -20.06
N SER A 502 4.35 34.50 -20.76
CA SER A 502 3.16 35.13 -20.17
C SER A 502 2.14 34.11 -19.64
N GLY A 503 2.27 32.83 -20.00
CA GLY A 503 1.34 31.78 -19.62
C GLY A 503 0.00 31.82 -20.37
N THR A 504 -0.11 32.59 -21.45
CA THR A 504 -1.38 32.89 -22.15
C THR A 504 -1.50 32.27 -23.54
N GLY A 505 -0.41 31.72 -24.06
CA GLY A 505 -0.37 31.06 -25.37
C GLY A 505 0.83 30.14 -25.49
N ILE A 506 1.08 29.64 -26.70
CA ILE A 506 2.19 28.72 -26.99
C ILE A 506 3.19 29.36 -27.93
N ASN A 507 4.47 29.05 -27.75
CA ASN A 507 5.56 29.44 -28.63
C ASN A 507 6.10 28.20 -29.33
N ILE A 508 6.51 28.37 -30.59
CA ILE A 508 7.24 27.35 -31.34
C ILE A 508 8.67 27.84 -31.53
N ARG A 509 9.64 27.07 -31.04
CA ARG A 509 11.06 27.35 -31.17
C ARG A 509 11.69 26.36 -32.14
N ASP A 510 12.39 26.86 -33.15
CA ASP A 510 13.25 26.04 -33.99
C ASP A 510 14.55 25.69 -33.23
N THR A 511 14.94 24.42 -33.30
CA THR A 511 16.17 23.88 -32.71
C THR A 511 17.17 23.40 -33.76
N SER A 512 16.82 23.50 -35.05
CA SER A 512 17.63 22.98 -36.16
C SER A 512 18.93 23.72 -36.43
N GLY A 513 19.00 24.99 -36.03
CA GLY A 513 20.13 25.87 -36.35
C GLY A 513 20.19 26.30 -37.82
N GLY A 514 19.16 25.99 -38.59
CA GLY A 514 19.01 26.44 -39.96
C GLY A 514 18.85 27.96 -40.09
N SER A 515 19.15 28.51 -41.27
CA SER A 515 19.06 29.95 -41.55
C SER A 515 17.77 30.37 -42.24
N GLY A 516 16.91 29.42 -42.63
CA GLY A 516 15.61 29.63 -43.25
C GLY A 516 14.58 30.25 -42.29
N SER A 517 13.30 30.20 -42.66
CA SER A 517 12.19 30.72 -41.86
C SER A 517 11.43 29.58 -41.19
N LEU A 518 11.06 29.77 -39.93
CA LEU A 518 10.11 28.91 -39.23
C LEU A 518 8.69 29.31 -39.68
N ALA A 519 7.93 28.38 -40.23
CA ALA A 519 6.59 28.64 -40.75
C ALA A 519 5.58 27.64 -40.22
N ILE A 520 4.41 28.12 -39.80
CA ILE A 520 3.24 27.32 -39.45
C ILE A 520 2.09 27.75 -40.36
N ALA A 521 1.45 26.78 -41.00
CA ALA A 521 0.35 26.98 -41.95
C ALA A 521 -0.83 26.05 -41.64
N GLU A 522 -2.04 26.48 -42.03
CA GLU A 522 -3.25 25.66 -41.95
C GLU A 522 -3.25 24.55 -43.01
N MET A 523 -3.80 23.39 -42.67
CA MET A 523 -4.10 22.34 -43.64
C MET A 523 -5.60 22.18 -43.84
N GLY A 524 -6.01 21.77 -45.05
CA GLY A 524 -7.41 21.44 -45.36
C GLY A 524 -8.41 22.60 -45.30
N GLY A 525 -7.94 23.86 -45.22
CA GLY A 525 -8.79 25.05 -45.13
C GLY A 525 -9.36 25.35 -43.73
N GLY A 526 -8.81 24.72 -42.68
CA GLY A 526 -9.18 24.96 -41.27
C GLY A 526 -8.62 26.25 -40.68
N THR A 527 -8.92 26.48 -39.39
CA THR A 527 -8.44 27.60 -38.57
C THR A 527 -7.62 27.15 -37.36
N THR A 528 -7.18 25.89 -37.32
CA THR A 528 -6.55 25.27 -36.15
C THR A 528 -5.31 26.03 -35.68
N ALA A 529 -4.39 26.38 -36.59
CA ALA A 529 -3.19 27.14 -36.23
C ALA A 529 -3.51 28.58 -35.79
N ALA A 530 -4.52 29.20 -36.40
CA ALA A 530 -5.00 30.53 -36.04
C ALA A 530 -5.67 30.55 -34.66
N ASP A 531 -6.51 29.57 -34.37
CA ASP A 531 -7.20 29.41 -33.09
C ASP A 531 -6.21 29.07 -31.95
N LEU A 532 -5.11 28.38 -32.27
CA LEU A 532 -3.97 28.18 -31.37
C LEU A 532 -3.04 29.39 -31.28
N GLY A 533 -3.31 30.45 -32.04
CA GLY A 533 -2.53 31.68 -32.03
C GLY A 533 -1.12 31.56 -32.62
N ILE A 534 -0.81 30.48 -33.34
CA ILE A 534 0.53 30.17 -33.87
C ILE A 534 0.67 30.28 -35.40
N LEU A 535 -0.41 30.61 -36.11
CA LEU A 535 -0.35 30.81 -37.57
C LEU A 535 0.62 31.93 -37.93
N GLY A 536 1.64 31.64 -38.74
CA GLY A 536 2.57 32.68 -39.19
C GLY A 536 3.91 32.16 -39.70
N THR A 537 4.78 33.09 -40.09
CA THR A 537 6.14 32.80 -40.55
C THR A 537 7.11 33.81 -39.95
N THR A 538 8.27 33.35 -39.48
CA THR A 538 9.30 34.20 -38.87
C THR A 538 10.70 33.81 -39.34
N GLY A 539 11.56 34.80 -39.55
CA GLY A 539 12.99 34.60 -39.78
C GLY A 539 13.80 34.43 -38.49
N SER A 540 13.14 34.48 -37.32
CA SER A 540 13.72 34.18 -36.01
C SER A 540 13.63 32.68 -35.70
N SER A 541 14.40 32.19 -34.72
CA SER A 541 14.26 30.83 -34.20
C SER A 541 13.07 30.67 -33.25
N LEU A 542 12.31 31.73 -33.00
CA LEU A 542 11.13 31.72 -32.13
C LEU A 542 9.96 32.38 -32.86
N LEU A 543 8.86 31.64 -32.97
CA LEU A 543 7.53 32.18 -33.27
C LEU A 543 6.76 32.27 -31.96
N GLU A 544 6.46 33.50 -31.52
CA GLU A 544 5.64 33.73 -30.34
C GLU A 544 4.17 33.69 -30.71
N GLY A 545 3.41 32.78 -30.10
CA GLY A 545 1.98 32.70 -30.33
C GLY A 545 1.20 33.76 -29.58
N SER A 546 0.06 34.14 -30.15
CA SER A 546 -0.90 35.05 -29.56
C SER A 546 -1.55 34.46 -28.30
N ALA A 547 -2.14 35.31 -27.46
CA ALA A 547 -2.86 34.84 -26.30
C ALA A 547 -4.15 34.10 -26.71
N ILE A 548 -4.31 32.86 -26.23
CA ILE A 548 -5.44 31.96 -26.49
C ILE A 548 -6.19 31.57 -25.20
N GLY A 549 -5.72 32.02 -24.03
CA GLY A 549 -6.38 31.83 -22.75
C GLY A 549 -5.68 32.56 -21.60
N THR A 550 -6.24 32.43 -20.40
CA THR A 550 -5.69 32.99 -19.17
C THR A 550 -5.37 31.89 -18.18
N SER A 551 -4.17 31.90 -17.60
CA SER A 551 -3.87 31.03 -16.46
C SER A 551 -4.63 31.48 -15.22
N GLU A 552 -5.33 30.56 -14.57
CA GLU A 552 -6.18 30.87 -13.41
C GLU A 552 -5.35 31.09 -12.14
N PHE A 553 -4.32 30.26 -11.97
CA PHE A 553 -3.28 30.44 -10.97
C PHE A 553 -1.94 30.58 -11.66
N LEU A 554 -1.13 31.52 -11.20
CA LEU A 554 0.25 31.72 -11.65
C LEU A 554 1.25 31.52 -10.51
N SER A 555 0.83 31.57 -9.25
CA SER A 555 1.74 31.48 -8.10
C SER A 555 1.10 30.86 -6.86
N LEU A 556 1.96 30.34 -5.98
CA LEU A 556 1.60 29.83 -4.66
C LEU A 556 0.84 30.85 -3.79
N GLY A 557 1.13 32.15 -3.97
CA GLY A 557 0.47 33.22 -3.22
C GLY A 557 -1.03 33.30 -3.49
N GLN A 558 -1.47 33.00 -4.72
CA GLN A 558 -2.89 33.03 -5.10
C GLN A 558 -3.71 31.88 -4.52
N ILE A 559 -3.03 30.84 -4.04
CA ILE A 559 -3.64 29.69 -3.34
C ILE A 559 -3.37 29.72 -1.83
N GLY A 560 -2.93 30.86 -1.28
CA GLY A 560 -2.78 31.05 0.16
C GLY A 560 -1.45 30.57 0.76
N ILE A 561 -0.42 30.35 -0.05
CA ILE A 561 0.94 29.99 0.42
C ILE A 561 1.88 31.18 0.17
N THR A 562 2.38 31.81 1.22
CA THR A 562 3.18 33.05 1.14
C THR A 562 4.59 32.87 1.70
N VAL A 563 5.54 33.66 1.21
CA VAL A 563 6.93 33.68 1.72
C VAL A 563 7.08 34.77 2.77
N ASN A 564 7.58 34.41 3.95
CA ASN A 564 7.91 35.34 5.04
C ASN A 564 9.24 36.06 4.77
N THR A 565 9.52 37.12 5.53
CA THR A 565 10.75 37.91 5.40
C THR A 565 12.04 37.12 5.66
N ASN A 566 11.98 36.05 6.45
CA ASN A 566 13.10 35.14 6.71
C ASN A 566 13.22 34.01 5.65
N GLY A 567 12.38 34.02 4.61
CA GLY A 567 12.35 33.05 3.53
C GLY A 567 11.65 31.73 3.85
N THR A 568 10.99 31.59 5.01
CA THR A 568 10.09 30.45 5.30
C THR A 568 8.72 30.65 4.66
N LEU A 569 7.95 29.58 4.51
CA LEU A 569 6.58 29.60 4.02
C LEU A 569 5.56 29.70 5.15
N SER A 570 4.47 30.42 4.88
CA SER A 570 3.24 30.47 5.68
C SER A 570 2.07 29.96 4.85
N PHE A 571 1.17 29.19 5.48
CA PHE A 571 0.00 28.62 4.81
C PHE A 571 -1.30 29.14 5.45
N ASN A 572 -2.10 29.83 4.65
CA ASN A 572 -3.45 30.24 5.03
C ASN A 572 -4.45 29.16 4.61
N GLU A 573 -4.71 28.21 5.52
CA GLU A 573 -5.62 27.10 5.28
C GLU A 573 -7.05 27.56 4.93
N ALA A 574 -7.55 28.61 5.59
CA ALA A 574 -8.90 29.11 5.35
C ALA A 574 -9.05 29.64 3.91
N GLU A 575 -8.05 30.39 3.44
CA GLU A 575 -8.03 30.90 2.06
C GLU A 575 -7.87 29.76 1.05
N PHE A 576 -6.98 28.80 1.30
CA PHE A 576 -6.83 27.63 0.43
C PHE A 576 -8.14 26.84 0.31
N ARG A 577 -8.82 26.56 1.43
CA ARG A 577 -10.12 25.87 1.43
C ARG A 577 -11.17 26.64 0.65
N ARG A 578 -11.21 27.96 0.79
CA ARG A 578 -12.12 28.84 0.05
C ARG A 578 -11.87 28.77 -1.46
N VAL A 579 -10.61 28.83 -1.89
CA VAL A 579 -10.21 28.75 -3.30
C VAL A 579 -10.48 27.34 -3.85
N PHE A 580 -10.15 26.30 -3.10
CA PHE A 580 -10.37 24.91 -3.48
C PHE A 580 -11.85 24.58 -3.67
N ALA A 581 -12.72 25.05 -2.77
CA ALA A 581 -14.16 24.86 -2.89
C ALA A 581 -14.74 25.51 -4.16
N ALA A 582 -14.16 26.63 -4.60
CA ALA A 582 -14.61 27.33 -5.80
C ALA A 582 -14.03 26.73 -7.10
N LYS A 583 -12.78 26.26 -7.06
CA LYS A 583 -11.98 25.91 -8.26
C LYS A 583 -11.06 24.69 -8.00
N PRO A 584 -11.62 23.51 -7.71
CA PRO A 584 -10.81 22.34 -7.35
C PRO A 584 -9.91 21.86 -8.49
N ASP A 585 -10.44 21.82 -9.72
CA ASP A 585 -9.71 21.33 -10.90
C ASP A 585 -8.50 22.22 -11.24
N ALA A 586 -8.64 23.53 -11.08
CA ALA A 586 -7.55 24.48 -11.35
C ALA A 586 -6.43 24.39 -10.30
N ILE A 587 -6.77 24.12 -9.02
CA ILE A 587 -5.75 23.83 -8.00
C ILE A 587 -5.05 22.52 -8.31
N GLN A 588 -5.79 21.47 -8.65
CA GLN A 588 -5.20 20.19 -9.04
C GLN A 588 -4.23 20.40 -10.22
N ALA A 589 -4.70 21.04 -11.30
CA ALA A 589 -3.89 21.36 -12.47
C ALA A 589 -2.61 22.13 -12.11
N PHE A 590 -2.70 23.16 -11.27
CA PHE A 590 -1.54 23.95 -10.84
C PHE A 590 -0.42 23.07 -10.26
N PHE A 591 -0.75 22.03 -9.49
CA PHE A 591 0.25 21.15 -8.91
C PHE A 591 0.64 19.98 -9.82
N THR A 592 -0.34 19.30 -10.42
CA THR A 592 -0.16 17.95 -11.00
C THR A 592 0.12 17.93 -12.49
N GLN A 593 -0.19 18.99 -13.22
CA GLN A 593 -0.02 18.98 -14.68
C GLN A 593 1.47 18.93 -15.08
N LYS A 594 1.76 18.55 -16.32
CA LYS A 594 3.10 18.65 -16.91
C LYS A 594 3.55 20.12 -16.95
N GLY A 595 4.75 20.42 -16.44
CA GLY A 595 5.19 21.80 -16.20
C GLY A 595 4.49 22.50 -15.02
N GLY A 596 3.67 21.78 -14.26
CA GLY A 596 3.06 22.21 -13.00
C GLY A 596 4.08 22.39 -11.88
N PHE A 597 3.61 22.82 -10.71
CA PHE A 597 4.48 23.08 -9.56
C PHE A 597 5.30 21.86 -9.14
N SER A 598 4.69 20.66 -9.12
CA SER A 598 5.37 19.44 -8.65
C SER A 598 6.45 18.96 -9.61
N ASP A 599 6.19 18.93 -10.92
CA ASP A 599 7.21 18.65 -11.96
C ASP A 599 8.36 19.68 -11.88
N GLN A 600 8.02 20.95 -11.63
CA GLN A 600 9.03 21.99 -11.48
C GLN A 600 9.87 21.83 -10.21
N ALA A 601 9.25 21.40 -9.11
CA ALA A 601 9.93 21.09 -7.86
C ALA A 601 10.89 19.91 -8.04
N GLU A 602 10.43 18.84 -8.68
CA GLU A 602 11.24 17.65 -8.98
C GLU A 602 12.49 18.01 -9.78
N LYS A 603 12.32 18.70 -10.93
CA LYS A 603 13.44 19.18 -11.76
C LYS A 603 14.43 20.04 -11.00
N THR A 604 13.95 20.93 -10.12
CA THR A 604 14.81 21.81 -9.31
C THR A 604 15.57 21.01 -8.27
N ILE A 605 14.93 20.04 -7.63
CA ILE A 605 15.55 19.22 -6.60
C ILE A 605 16.54 18.21 -7.22
N ASP A 606 16.30 17.72 -8.43
CA ASP A 606 17.25 16.89 -9.18
C ASP A 606 18.58 17.61 -9.44
N GLN A 607 18.57 18.92 -9.72
CA GLN A 607 19.80 19.70 -9.87
C GLN A 607 20.63 19.77 -8.57
N LEU A 608 19.99 19.56 -7.42
CA LEU A 608 20.65 19.54 -6.11
C LEU A 608 21.09 18.13 -5.72
N THR A 609 20.23 17.13 -5.90
CA THR A 609 20.39 15.78 -5.33
C THR A 609 20.64 14.68 -6.35
N GLY A 610 20.69 15.00 -7.65
CA GLY A 610 20.96 14.04 -8.70
C GLY A 610 22.22 13.23 -8.43
N SER A 611 22.18 11.91 -8.69
CA SER A 611 23.23 10.98 -8.26
C SER A 611 24.59 11.22 -8.92
N ILE A 612 24.61 11.90 -10.07
CA ILE A 612 25.84 12.16 -10.84
C ILE A 612 26.17 13.66 -10.85
N SER A 613 25.20 14.51 -11.19
CA SER A 613 25.39 15.95 -11.42
C SER A 613 24.85 16.85 -10.31
N GLY A 614 24.21 16.28 -9.29
CA GLY A 614 23.62 17.07 -8.19
C GLY A 614 24.69 17.85 -7.42
N SER A 615 24.48 19.16 -7.25
CA SER A 615 25.46 20.02 -6.58
C SER A 615 25.80 19.57 -5.14
N LEU A 616 24.82 19.06 -4.39
CA LEU A 616 25.03 18.49 -3.05
C LEU A 616 25.76 17.16 -3.11
N THR A 617 25.43 16.31 -4.10
CA THR A 617 26.11 15.03 -4.33
C THR A 617 27.58 15.24 -4.65
N ILE A 618 27.89 16.18 -5.54
CA ILE A 618 29.25 16.57 -5.91
C ILE A 618 30.00 17.12 -4.68
N ARG A 619 29.36 17.99 -3.89
CA ARG A 619 29.98 18.54 -2.68
C ARG A 619 30.30 17.46 -1.66
N ALA A 620 29.36 16.56 -1.39
CA ALA A 620 29.55 15.43 -0.49
C ALA A 620 30.71 14.53 -0.94
N LYS A 621 30.77 14.20 -2.24
CA LYS A 621 31.87 13.44 -2.83
C LYS A 621 33.22 14.13 -2.65
N SER A 622 33.30 15.44 -2.92
CA SER A 622 34.53 16.24 -2.73
C SER A 622 35.03 16.23 -1.28
N LEU A 623 34.11 16.34 -0.31
CA LEU A 623 34.44 16.24 1.11
C LEU A 623 34.94 14.83 1.48
N GLN A 624 34.28 13.79 0.96
CA GLN A 624 34.70 12.40 1.17
C GLN A 624 36.09 12.12 0.58
N ASP A 625 36.37 12.61 -0.62
CA ASP A 625 37.69 12.46 -1.25
C ASP A 625 38.78 13.19 -0.44
N THR A 626 38.45 14.35 0.13
CA THR A 626 39.34 15.08 1.04
C THR A 626 39.62 14.29 2.34
N ILE A 627 38.58 13.67 2.93
CA ILE A 627 38.71 12.80 4.11
C ILE A 627 39.60 11.59 3.79
N ASN A 628 39.42 10.98 2.63
CA ASN A 628 40.21 9.84 2.17
C ASN A 628 41.69 10.24 2.00
N SER A 629 41.95 11.43 1.42
CA SER A 629 43.31 11.96 1.28
C SER A 629 43.97 12.21 2.64
N TYR A 630 43.28 12.85 3.59
CA TYR A 630 43.81 13.06 4.94
C TYR A 630 44.12 11.73 5.63
N THR A 631 43.20 10.76 5.55
CA THR A 631 43.38 9.42 6.13
C THR A 631 44.64 8.75 5.57
N LYS A 632 44.82 8.76 4.24
CA LYS A 632 46.02 8.20 3.61
C LYS A 632 47.31 8.88 4.08
N THR A 633 47.30 10.21 4.22
CA THR A 633 48.47 10.96 4.71
C THR A 633 48.78 10.65 6.18
N ILE A 634 47.75 10.57 7.03
CA ILE A 634 47.87 10.23 8.46
C ILE A 634 48.51 8.84 8.62
N THR A 635 47.94 7.82 7.96
CA THR A 635 48.49 6.46 7.99
C THR A 635 49.95 6.41 7.54
N GLY A 636 50.31 7.17 6.50
CA GLY A 636 51.69 7.26 6.06
C GLY A 636 52.64 7.93 7.07
N ILE A 637 52.17 8.93 7.83
CA ILE A 637 52.96 9.57 8.90
C ILE A 637 53.13 8.58 10.07
N GLU A 638 52.07 7.89 10.46
CA GLU A 638 52.08 6.93 11.55
C GLU A 638 53.00 5.74 11.28
N GLU A 639 52.99 5.19 10.06
CA GLU A 639 53.89 4.11 9.67
C GLU A 639 55.36 4.55 9.69
N ARG A 640 55.66 5.78 9.21
CA ARG A 640 57.02 6.34 9.32
C ARG A 640 57.44 6.55 10.77
N ALA A 641 56.53 7.04 11.62
CA ALA A 641 56.81 7.22 13.04
C ALA A 641 57.07 5.87 13.73
N LYS A 642 56.34 4.81 13.35
CA LYS A 642 56.58 3.43 13.83
C LYS A 642 57.94 2.89 13.41
N ILE A 643 58.32 3.05 12.14
CA ILE A 643 59.67 2.66 11.67
C ILE A 643 60.76 3.44 12.40
N ALA A 644 60.55 4.74 12.63
CA ALA A 644 61.48 5.58 13.38
C ALA A 644 61.60 5.12 14.85
N GLU A 645 60.49 4.77 15.48
CA GLU A 645 60.46 4.20 16.84
C GLU A 645 61.29 2.92 16.90
N GLU A 646 61.07 1.97 16.00
CA GLU A 646 61.84 0.72 15.94
C GLU A 646 63.33 0.96 15.74
N ARG A 647 63.70 1.92 14.87
CA ARG A 647 65.09 2.30 14.64
C ARG A 647 65.71 2.91 15.90
N LEU A 648 65.02 3.84 16.54
CA LEU A 648 65.49 4.49 17.76
C LEU A 648 65.67 3.46 18.87
N ARG A 649 64.70 2.57 19.09
CA ARG A 649 64.80 1.46 20.05
C ARG A 649 66.04 0.61 19.80
N ARG A 650 66.30 0.20 18.54
CA ARG A 650 67.53 -0.55 18.18
C ARG A 650 68.81 0.23 18.47
N GLN A 651 68.84 1.52 18.17
CA GLN A 651 70.01 2.38 18.41
C GLN A 651 70.30 2.52 19.90
N PHE A 652 69.27 2.76 20.72
CA PHE A 652 69.42 2.86 22.18
C PHE A 652 69.87 1.53 22.79
N SER A 653 69.30 0.39 22.38
CA SER A 653 69.77 -0.92 22.84
C SER A 653 71.23 -1.22 22.45
N ALA A 654 71.67 -0.81 21.25
CA ALA A 654 73.06 -0.97 20.83
C ALA A 654 74.02 -0.07 21.62
N LEU A 655 73.59 1.15 21.95
CA LEU A 655 74.33 2.10 22.77
C LEU A 655 74.49 1.58 24.21
N GLU A 656 73.43 1.03 24.82
CA GLU A 656 73.51 0.38 26.13
C GLU A 656 74.50 -0.79 26.13
N LYS A 657 74.48 -1.62 25.08
CA LYS A 657 75.45 -2.71 24.94
C LYS A 657 76.90 -2.20 24.85
N SER A 658 77.13 -1.11 24.11
CA SER A 658 78.45 -0.50 24.00
C SER A 658 78.91 0.13 25.32
N LEU A 659 78.00 0.82 26.04
CA LEU A 659 78.27 1.34 27.38
C LEU A 659 78.58 0.22 28.38
N SER A 660 77.86 -0.91 28.31
CA SER A 660 78.16 -2.09 29.12
C SER A 660 79.57 -2.60 28.87
N GLN A 661 80.00 -2.68 27.62
CA GLN A 661 81.35 -3.12 27.25
C GLN A 661 82.42 -2.12 27.69
N MET A 662 82.16 -0.82 27.54
CA MET A 662 83.07 0.23 28.03
C MET A 662 83.18 0.23 29.55
N GLN A 663 82.08 0.01 30.29
CA GLN A 663 82.11 -0.12 31.73
C GLN A 663 82.93 -1.34 32.14
N GLN A 664 82.72 -2.50 31.51
CA GLN A 664 83.54 -3.69 31.73
C GLN A 664 85.02 -3.46 31.41
N GLN A 665 85.34 -2.73 30.34
CA GLN A 665 86.70 -2.38 29.98
C GLN A 665 87.32 -1.38 30.97
N SER A 666 86.56 -0.41 31.46
CA SER A 666 86.95 0.52 32.51
C SER A 666 87.23 -0.21 33.82
N ASP A 667 86.34 -1.12 34.23
CA ASP A 667 86.51 -1.94 35.43
C ASP A 667 87.74 -2.86 35.29
N TYR A 668 87.96 -3.43 34.10
CA TYR A 668 89.16 -4.21 33.79
C TYR A 668 90.45 -3.39 33.86
N LEU A 669 90.47 -2.19 33.24
CA LEU A 669 91.60 -1.26 33.27
C LEU A 669 91.87 -0.76 34.70
N ALA A 670 90.83 -0.42 35.45
CA ALA A 670 90.93 -0.05 36.86
C ALA A 670 91.49 -1.22 37.69
N GLY A 671 91.07 -2.45 37.40
CA GLY A 671 91.64 -3.67 37.99
C GLY A 671 93.12 -3.85 37.66
N GLN A 672 93.53 -3.65 36.41
CA GLN A 672 94.94 -3.70 36.01
C GLN A 672 95.78 -2.58 36.66
N ILE A 673 95.28 -1.34 36.69
CA ILE A 673 95.94 -0.22 37.37
C ILE A 673 96.12 -0.53 38.85
N ASN A 674 95.09 -1.07 39.51
CA ASN A 674 95.19 -1.47 40.91
C ASN A 674 96.23 -2.60 41.11
N GLN A 675 96.34 -3.55 40.18
CA GLN A 675 97.41 -4.56 40.19
C GLN A 675 98.81 -3.96 39.95
N TRP A 676 98.95 -2.98 39.06
CA TRP A 676 100.21 -2.28 38.81
C TRP A 676 100.64 -1.44 40.02
N VAL A 677 99.70 -0.72 40.64
CA VAL A 677 99.94 0.03 41.88
C VAL A 677 100.30 -0.90 43.05
N ALA A 678 99.68 -2.09 43.12
CA ALA A 678 100.00 -3.08 44.15
C ALA A 678 101.37 -3.76 43.94
N ASN A 679 101.80 -3.99 42.69
CA ASN A 679 103.10 -4.61 42.37
C ASN A 679 104.27 -3.61 42.37
N SER A 680 104.00 -2.31 42.42
CA SER A 680 105.01 -1.23 42.46
C SER A 680 105.29 -0.70 43.88
N ARG A 681 104.89 -1.46 44.91
CA ARG A 681 105.14 -1.19 46.33
C ARG A 681 106.00 -2.27 46.98
#